data_AF-A0A5E4F3C6-F1
#
_entry.id   AF-A0A5E4F3C6-F1
#
_cell.length_a   1.000
_cell.length_b   1.000
_cell.length_c   1.000
_cell.angle_alpha   90.00
_cell.angle_beta   90.00
_cell.angle_gamma   90.00
#
_symmetry.space_group_name_H-M   'P 1'
#
loop_
_entity.id
_entity.type
_entity.pdbx_description
1 polymer ?
#
loop_
_entity_poly.entity_id
_entity_poly.type
_entity_poly.pdbx_seq_one_letter_code
_entity_poly.pdbx_strand_id
1 'polypeptide(L)'
;MAISGEPEENLFLWGHSACALEAKNQNGVLVFGGFGGIGRHGRRNHSWLVDPFSGTVKAINVESSPSPRLGHTSSLVGDCVFVIGGRSDPEKILNDVWVLNTSKKEWKFLECSGDVFPPRHRHAAAVVGSKIYVFGGLNNDTITSSLHVLDTDNLQWKELFVSGEHPRARHSHSMVACGSQLYIFGGYNGEQTLGDLYVYNIQTCKWKKEKAAGRSPHARFSHSMFVYRNYLGVIGGCPVRQHCQELAILDLKQSVWRHAKLESTSEDLFVRSTANIVGDDLVMIGGGASCYAFGTKFSKPVKINLLPLMSIDNNIKPVVRERDAHRYEMVNSEKSGRFQDPQAEDAQSLTEALDLNFESDFPGENGIGQQVESYWILQLERKYAKVGKDILKKFGWLDLGRKVYSRKGGLHICFPVNGKFSGVFKENKRPLTDLSEGESDHFVKPVIGEECLLNAVTCSKALDILKECGATKLADEVLEVRRAAKSPLKVMNEAVGSLIKDKGLPEELLEELPARWERLGDIVVLPATSFKNPLWDSMREELWPVIAKSVNAHRLARQGRVASNGTRDSTLEILLGDNGWVDHRENGILYSFDATKCMFSWGNLSEKLRVASLNCRDEIVVDLFAGIGYFVLPFLVRANAKLVYACEWNPHAVEALRRNLQANSVSDRCIILEGDNRTVAPKGVADRVCLGLIPTSAGSWVTAVRALRSEGGMLHVHGNVKDSEESLWTKHVSESVGEIAKSEGHCWEVSIEHLERVKWYAPHIRHLVADVRCRQSQRWPN
;
A
#
# COMPACT_ATOMS: atom_id res chain seq x y z
N MET A 1 24.32 2.07 -5.30
CA MET A 1 25.07 3.33 -5.45
C MET A 1 25.44 3.78 -4.05
N ALA A 2 26.71 4.07 -3.76
CA ALA A 2 27.08 4.60 -2.45
C ALA A 2 26.90 6.12 -2.47
N ILE A 3 26.15 6.68 -1.52
CA ILE A 3 25.87 8.11 -1.45
C ILE A 3 26.91 8.81 -0.56
N SER A 4 27.36 9.99 -1.00
CA SER A 4 28.28 10.85 -0.24
C SER A 4 27.91 12.34 -0.38
N GLY A 5 28.48 13.21 0.45
CA GLY A 5 28.11 14.64 0.50
C GLY A 5 26.94 14.87 1.45
N GLU A 6 25.79 15.27 0.92
CA GLU A 6 24.55 15.39 1.69
C GLU A 6 23.98 14.02 2.10
N PRO A 7 23.26 13.92 3.23
CA PRO A 7 22.76 12.62 3.69
C PRO A 7 21.76 11.99 2.70
N GLU A 8 21.86 10.66 2.52
CA GLU A 8 21.04 9.86 1.60
C GLU A 8 19.54 10.04 1.87
N GLU A 9 19.17 10.22 3.14
CA GLU A 9 17.80 10.41 3.60
C GLU A 9 17.13 11.64 2.97
N ASN A 10 17.89 12.62 2.47
CA ASN A 10 17.33 13.74 1.71
C ASN A 10 16.68 13.31 0.39
N LEU A 11 17.05 12.13 -0.13
CA LEU A 11 16.48 11.53 -1.34
C LEU A 11 15.33 10.56 -1.03
N PHE A 12 14.98 10.36 0.25
CA PHE A 12 13.83 9.56 0.68
C PHE A 12 12.54 10.36 0.49
N LEU A 13 12.16 10.50 -0.78
CA LEU A 13 11.08 11.34 -1.25
C LEU A 13 10.16 10.54 -2.16
N TRP A 14 8.85 10.77 -2.07
CA TRP A 14 7.92 10.34 -3.12
C TRP A 14 7.23 11.54 -3.78
N GLY A 15 6.81 11.36 -5.03
CA GLY A 15 6.14 12.42 -5.79
C GLY A 15 6.99 13.69 -5.94
N HIS A 16 8.31 13.58 -5.79
CA HIS A 16 9.26 14.55 -6.30
C HIS A 16 9.31 14.41 -7.83
N SER A 17 9.87 15.39 -8.52
CA SER A 17 10.25 15.24 -9.90
C SER A 17 11.78 15.28 -10.02
N ALA A 18 12.30 14.70 -11.08
CA ALA A 18 13.73 14.74 -11.37
C ALA A 18 13.95 14.81 -12.88
N CYS A 19 15.09 15.37 -13.28
CA CYS A 19 15.55 15.38 -14.66
C CYS A 19 17.06 15.15 -14.74
N ALA A 20 17.50 14.41 -15.75
CA ALA A 20 18.91 14.31 -16.10
C ALA A 20 19.37 15.64 -16.71
N LEU A 21 20.53 16.14 -16.27
CA LEU A 21 21.21 17.30 -16.82
C LEU A 21 22.26 16.82 -17.82
N GLU A 22 22.18 17.33 -19.05
CA GLU A 22 23.16 17.11 -20.11
C GLU A 22 23.88 18.44 -20.43
N ALA A 23 24.62 18.98 -19.46
CA ALA A 23 25.45 20.15 -19.69
C ALA A 23 26.90 19.72 -20.01
N LYS A 24 27.59 20.48 -20.86
CA LYS A 24 28.96 20.17 -21.35
C LYS A 24 30.00 19.82 -20.26
N ASN A 25 29.74 20.15 -18.99
CA ASN A 25 30.62 19.86 -17.83
C ASN A 25 29.87 19.42 -16.56
N GLN A 26 28.57 19.09 -16.62
CA GLN A 26 27.81 18.60 -15.45
C GLN A 26 26.84 17.50 -15.87
N ASN A 27 27.24 16.24 -15.66
CA ASN A 27 26.36 15.09 -15.75
C ASN A 27 25.79 14.82 -14.36
N GLY A 28 24.47 14.93 -14.19
CA GLY A 28 23.83 14.71 -12.91
C GLY A 28 22.32 14.63 -13.04
N VAL A 29 21.65 14.25 -11.96
CA VAL A 29 20.19 14.24 -11.86
C VAL A 29 19.79 15.34 -10.89
N LEU A 30 19.03 16.32 -11.39
CA LEU A 30 18.42 17.33 -10.56
C LEU A 30 17.12 16.78 -9.98
N VAL A 31 16.97 16.85 -8.66
CA VAL A 31 15.78 16.41 -7.92
C VAL A 31 15.14 17.62 -7.27
N PHE A 32 13.83 17.80 -7.47
CA PHE A 32 13.09 18.90 -6.87
C PHE A 32 11.85 18.42 -6.13
N GLY A 33 11.66 18.99 -4.94
CA GLY A 33 10.45 18.84 -4.13
C GLY A 33 10.14 17.41 -3.69
N GLY A 34 8.86 17.07 -3.63
CA GLY A 34 8.35 15.79 -3.13
C GLY A 34 7.96 15.84 -1.65
N PHE A 35 7.61 14.68 -1.09
CA PHE A 35 7.25 14.53 0.32
C PHE A 35 8.10 13.45 0.97
N GLY A 36 8.65 13.75 2.15
CA GLY A 36 9.61 12.89 2.86
C GLY A 36 10.83 13.68 3.32
N GLY A 37 12.01 13.07 3.22
CA GLY A 37 13.30 13.67 3.61
C GLY A 37 13.61 13.55 5.11
N ILE A 38 14.78 14.06 5.52
CA ILE A 38 15.23 14.10 6.91
C ILE A 38 14.28 14.89 7.81
N GLY A 39 13.98 14.36 8.99
CA GLY A 39 13.09 14.99 9.98
C GLY A 39 11.62 14.63 9.77
N ARG A 40 10.70 15.54 10.13
CA ARG A 40 9.26 15.31 9.97
C ARG A 40 8.90 15.17 8.49
N HIS A 41 8.08 14.18 8.14
CA HIS A 41 7.56 14.05 6.79
C HIS A 41 6.73 15.28 6.40
N GLY A 42 7.19 15.98 5.38
CA GLY A 42 6.54 17.16 4.85
C GLY A 42 6.86 17.30 3.37
N ARG A 43 6.12 18.19 2.70
CA ARG A 43 6.47 18.60 1.33
C ARG A 43 7.76 19.41 1.36
N ARG A 44 8.59 19.25 0.35
CA ARG A 44 9.89 19.91 0.22
C ARG A 44 9.91 20.79 -1.03
N ASN A 45 10.82 21.75 -1.02
CA ASN A 45 11.21 22.59 -2.14
C ASN A 45 12.74 22.63 -2.31
N HIS A 46 13.46 21.67 -1.74
CA HIS A 46 14.90 21.58 -1.93
C HIS A 46 15.21 21.14 -3.35
N SER A 47 16.26 21.74 -3.93
CA SER A 47 16.87 21.33 -5.19
C SER A 47 18.16 20.57 -4.88
N TRP A 48 18.19 19.29 -5.19
CA TRP A 48 19.37 18.44 -5.03
C TRP A 48 19.99 18.14 -6.40
N LEU A 49 21.30 18.17 -6.49
CA LEU A 49 22.05 17.63 -7.62
C LEU A 49 22.69 16.31 -7.19
N VAL A 50 22.34 15.23 -7.87
CA VAL A 50 22.89 13.90 -7.65
C VAL A 50 23.84 13.56 -8.79
N ASP A 51 25.12 13.34 -8.47
CA ASP A 51 26.10 12.81 -9.42
C ASP A 51 26.08 11.27 -9.37
N PRO A 52 25.60 10.59 -10.43
CA PRO A 52 25.50 9.14 -10.46
C PRO A 52 26.84 8.40 -10.62
N PHE A 53 27.92 9.10 -10.98
CA PHE A 53 29.25 8.51 -11.10
C PHE A 53 29.96 8.49 -9.76
N SER A 54 30.00 9.62 -9.07
CA SER A 54 30.66 9.73 -7.76
C SER A 54 29.78 9.32 -6.58
N GLY A 55 28.45 9.31 -6.74
CA GLY A 55 27.54 9.12 -5.62
C GLY A 55 27.25 10.42 -4.85
N THR A 56 27.83 11.54 -5.26
CA THR A 56 27.78 12.78 -4.47
C THR A 56 26.42 13.46 -4.62
N VAL A 57 25.79 13.80 -3.49
CA VAL A 57 24.58 14.62 -3.42
C VAL A 57 24.96 16.01 -2.93
N LYS A 58 24.52 17.05 -3.63
CA LYS A 58 24.79 18.45 -3.28
C LYS A 58 23.50 19.27 -3.29
N ALA A 59 23.34 20.15 -2.30
CA ALA A 59 22.33 21.19 -2.35
C ALA A 59 22.66 22.19 -3.48
N ILE A 60 21.65 22.56 -4.27
CA ILE A 60 21.74 23.74 -5.12
C ILE A 60 21.22 24.92 -4.29
N ASN A 61 22.13 25.73 -3.76
CA ASN A 61 21.78 26.98 -3.10
C ASN A 61 21.25 27.94 -4.16
N VAL A 62 19.95 28.20 -4.10
CA VAL A 62 19.19 29.01 -5.07
C VAL A 62 18.54 30.17 -4.35
N GLU A 63 18.53 31.34 -5.00
CA GLU A 63 17.72 32.47 -4.57
C GLU A 63 16.32 32.36 -5.17
N SER A 64 15.30 32.59 -4.34
CA SER A 64 13.90 32.26 -4.64
C SER A 64 13.70 30.77 -4.89
N SER A 65 12.49 30.25 -4.64
CA SER A 65 12.18 28.84 -4.88
C SER A 65 10.68 28.66 -5.03
N PRO A 66 10.24 27.70 -5.86
CA PRO A 66 8.85 27.28 -5.83
C PRO A 66 8.48 26.82 -4.42
N SER A 67 7.21 26.99 -4.07
CA SER A 67 6.66 26.48 -2.80
C SER A 67 6.87 24.97 -2.64
N PRO A 68 6.99 24.45 -1.40
CA PRO A 68 7.11 23.02 -1.17
C PRO A 68 5.95 22.26 -1.79
N ARG A 69 6.22 21.25 -2.62
CA ARG A 69 5.19 20.63 -3.47
C ARG A 69 5.48 19.19 -3.82
N LEU A 70 4.43 18.44 -4.16
CA LEU A 70 4.54 17.07 -4.69
C LEU A 70 3.61 16.87 -5.89
N GLY A 71 3.92 15.87 -6.73
CA GLY A 71 3.12 15.52 -7.91
C GLY A 71 3.18 16.56 -9.03
N HIS A 72 4.23 17.38 -9.04
CA HIS A 72 4.57 18.25 -10.17
C HIS A 72 5.43 17.48 -11.18
N THR A 73 5.71 18.09 -12.31
CA THR A 73 6.68 17.58 -13.30
C THR A 73 7.88 18.53 -13.40
N SER A 74 9.05 17.98 -13.73
CA SER A 74 10.25 18.76 -14.08
C SER A 74 10.75 18.35 -15.45
N SER A 75 10.99 19.33 -16.31
CA SER A 75 11.40 19.13 -17.71
C SER A 75 12.61 20.00 -18.03
N LEU A 76 13.67 19.41 -18.60
CA LEU A 76 14.84 20.16 -19.05
C LEU A 76 14.62 20.64 -20.50
N VAL A 77 14.77 21.94 -20.72
CA VAL A 77 14.80 22.55 -22.07
C VAL A 77 16.02 23.47 -22.14
N GLY A 78 17.00 23.11 -22.97
CA GLY A 78 18.31 23.76 -22.94
C GLY A 78 18.95 23.62 -21.55
N ASP A 79 19.41 24.73 -20.98
CA ASP A 79 20.01 24.79 -19.62
C ASP A 79 18.98 25.10 -18.51
N CYS A 80 17.69 25.08 -18.85
CA CYS A 80 16.61 25.51 -17.97
C CYS A 80 15.72 24.34 -17.56
N VAL A 81 15.53 24.15 -16.25
CA VAL A 81 14.59 23.16 -15.70
C VAL A 81 13.27 23.82 -15.37
N PHE A 82 12.21 23.40 -16.04
CA PHE A 82 10.85 23.89 -15.85
C PHE A 82 10.10 22.98 -14.87
N VAL A 83 9.53 23.55 -13.81
CA VAL A 83 8.65 22.87 -12.85
C VAL A 83 7.23 23.36 -13.06
N ILE A 84 6.30 22.43 -13.29
CA ILE A 84 4.91 22.74 -13.66
C ILE A 84 3.95 22.12 -12.64
N GLY A 85 3.11 22.98 -12.06
CA GLY A 85 1.98 22.61 -11.21
C GLY A 85 2.35 21.83 -9.95
N GLY A 86 1.53 20.81 -9.63
CA GLY A 86 1.66 20.01 -8.43
C GLY A 86 0.73 20.48 -7.31
N ARG A 87 1.07 20.16 -6.05
CA ARG A 87 0.23 20.47 -4.88
C ARG A 87 1.10 20.86 -3.69
N SER A 88 0.89 22.06 -3.15
CA SER A 88 1.65 22.57 -2.00
C SER A 88 1.08 22.17 -0.66
N ASP A 89 -0.22 21.91 -0.59
CA ASP A 89 -0.92 21.49 0.61
C ASP A 89 -2.23 20.77 0.21
N PRO A 90 -2.97 20.15 1.14
CA PRO A 90 -4.21 19.46 0.87
C PRO A 90 -5.30 20.31 0.19
N GLU A 91 -5.23 21.64 0.17
CA GLU A 91 -6.29 22.45 -0.45
C GLU A 91 -5.76 23.17 -1.71
N LYS A 92 -4.46 23.45 -1.75
CA LYS A 92 -3.83 24.22 -2.81
C LYS A 92 -3.17 23.35 -3.87
N ILE A 93 -3.90 23.15 -4.96
CA ILE A 93 -3.41 22.58 -6.22
C ILE A 93 -2.90 23.72 -7.10
N LEU A 94 -1.74 23.51 -7.71
CA LEU A 94 -0.98 24.54 -8.40
C LEU A 94 -1.03 24.34 -9.92
N ASN A 95 -0.93 25.44 -10.64
CA ASN A 95 -0.69 25.51 -12.08
C ASN A 95 0.47 26.43 -12.45
N ASP A 96 1.23 26.91 -11.46
CA ASP A 96 2.35 27.79 -11.70
C ASP A 96 3.47 27.10 -12.49
N VAL A 97 4.21 27.92 -13.22
CA VAL A 97 5.41 27.51 -13.95
C VAL A 97 6.60 28.22 -13.34
N TRP A 98 7.57 27.43 -12.89
CA TRP A 98 8.85 27.92 -12.40
C TRP A 98 9.97 27.42 -13.27
N VAL A 99 11.01 28.23 -13.47
CA VAL A 99 12.20 27.84 -14.21
C VAL A 99 13.44 28.02 -13.36
N LEU A 100 14.27 26.98 -13.29
CA LEU A 100 15.60 27.05 -12.72
C LEU A 100 16.60 27.15 -13.84
N ASN A 101 17.33 28.26 -13.89
CA ASN A 101 18.51 28.35 -14.74
C ASN A 101 19.66 27.61 -14.05
N THR A 102 20.08 26.47 -14.60
CA THR A 102 21.08 25.60 -13.95
C THR A 102 22.47 26.23 -13.88
N SER A 103 22.82 27.06 -14.86
CA SER A 103 24.08 27.81 -14.91
C SER A 103 24.13 28.94 -13.88
N LYS A 104 23.03 29.68 -13.72
CA LYS A 104 22.92 30.81 -12.77
C LYS A 104 22.51 30.39 -11.36
N LYS A 105 21.97 29.17 -11.20
CA LYS A 105 21.38 28.66 -9.95
C LYS A 105 20.31 29.58 -9.38
N GLU A 106 19.43 30.07 -10.25
CA GLU A 106 18.38 31.03 -9.91
C GLU A 106 17.00 30.49 -10.34
N TRP A 107 16.03 30.50 -9.43
CA TRP A 107 14.64 30.21 -9.76
C TRP A 107 13.90 31.47 -10.16
N LYS A 108 13.10 31.38 -11.23
CA LYS A 108 12.18 32.43 -11.65
C LYS A 108 10.77 31.88 -11.79
N PHE A 109 9.81 32.62 -11.25
CA PHE A 109 8.41 32.43 -11.58
C PHE A 109 8.18 32.96 -12.99
N LEU A 110 7.44 32.21 -13.82
CA LEU A 110 7.09 32.62 -15.18
C LEU A 110 5.60 32.92 -15.27
N GLU A 111 5.30 34.12 -15.76
CA GLU A 111 3.96 34.47 -16.21
C GLU A 111 3.77 33.95 -17.63
N CYS A 112 2.93 32.92 -17.78
CA CYS A 112 2.57 32.34 -19.07
C CYS A 112 1.17 32.83 -19.49
N SER A 113 0.94 32.96 -20.78
CA SER A 113 -0.38 33.31 -21.33
C SER A 113 -0.89 32.26 -22.33
N GLY A 114 -2.01 32.52 -23.01
CA GLY A 114 -2.67 31.57 -23.90
C GLY A 114 -3.69 30.70 -23.15
N ASP A 115 -3.82 29.43 -23.55
CA ASP A 115 -4.70 28.45 -22.90
C ASP A 115 -4.05 27.93 -21.61
N VAL A 116 -3.96 28.82 -20.61
CA VAL A 116 -3.17 28.61 -19.38
C VAL A 116 -3.48 27.25 -18.77
N PHE A 117 -2.42 26.50 -18.44
CA PHE A 117 -2.54 25.19 -17.81
C PHE A 117 -3.42 25.26 -16.55
N PRO A 118 -4.47 24.45 -16.43
CA PRO A 118 -5.33 24.45 -15.25
C PRO A 118 -4.65 23.76 -14.06
N PRO A 119 -5.00 24.11 -12.81
CA PRO A 119 -4.41 23.52 -11.61
C PRO A 119 -4.55 22.00 -11.58
N ARG A 120 -3.42 21.29 -11.50
CA ARG A 120 -3.42 19.83 -11.41
C ARG A 120 -2.12 19.27 -10.88
N HIS A 121 -2.20 18.09 -10.28
CA HIS A 121 -1.04 17.30 -9.85
C HIS A 121 -1.11 15.86 -10.37
N ARG A 122 -0.01 15.11 -10.26
CA ARG A 122 0.13 13.73 -10.78
C ARG A 122 -0.17 13.62 -12.27
N HIS A 123 0.06 14.70 -13.02
CA HIS A 123 0.12 14.72 -14.48
C HIS A 123 1.50 14.23 -14.93
N ALA A 124 1.67 13.91 -16.22
CA ALA A 124 2.96 13.58 -16.80
C ALA A 124 3.36 14.62 -17.84
N ALA A 125 4.67 14.82 -18.02
CA ALA A 125 5.21 15.76 -18.98
C ALA A 125 6.36 15.14 -19.78
N ALA A 126 6.55 15.60 -21.02
CA ALA A 126 7.65 15.20 -21.88
C ALA A 126 8.05 16.36 -22.80
N VAL A 127 9.32 16.40 -23.18
CA VAL A 127 9.91 17.48 -23.98
C VAL A 127 10.15 17.02 -25.41
N VAL A 128 9.77 17.85 -26.38
CA VAL A 128 10.21 17.72 -27.78
C VAL A 128 10.62 19.09 -28.30
N GLY A 129 11.91 19.28 -28.60
CA GLY A 129 12.45 20.59 -28.96
C GLY A 129 12.30 21.59 -27.82
N SER A 130 11.81 22.80 -28.12
CA SER A 130 11.48 23.86 -27.15
C SER A 130 10.06 23.76 -26.57
N LYS A 131 9.41 22.59 -26.70
CA LYS A 131 8.01 22.41 -26.29
C LYS A 131 7.88 21.37 -25.19
N ILE A 132 7.14 21.73 -24.13
CA ILE A 132 6.82 20.85 -23.01
C ILE A 132 5.36 20.44 -23.13
N TYR A 133 5.13 19.16 -23.38
CA TYR A 133 3.80 18.57 -23.46
C TYR A 133 3.41 18.03 -22.09
N VAL A 134 2.18 18.31 -21.65
CA VAL A 134 1.64 17.88 -20.36
C VAL A 134 0.30 17.21 -20.55
N PHE A 135 0.15 15.98 -20.05
CA PHE A 135 -1.07 15.19 -20.21
C PHE A 135 -1.68 14.78 -18.87
N GLY A 136 -3.01 14.82 -18.83
CA GLY A 136 -3.82 14.27 -17.75
C GLY A 136 -3.59 14.95 -16.40
N GLY A 137 -3.73 14.18 -15.32
CA GLY A 137 -3.59 14.67 -13.94
C GLY A 137 -4.91 14.72 -13.17
N LEU A 138 -4.82 15.18 -11.93
CA LEU A 138 -5.92 15.27 -10.97
C LEU A 138 -6.02 16.69 -10.42
N ASN A 139 -7.24 17.20 -10.36
CA ASN A 139 -7.62 18.39 -9.60
C ASN A 139 -8.79 18.03 -8.68
N ASN A 140 -8.54 17.95 -7.36
CA ASN A 140 -9.49 17.42 -6.38
C ASN A 140 -9.97 16.02 -6.78
N ASP A 141 -11.24 15.87 -7.15
CA ASP A 141 -11.83 14.60 -7.60
C ASP A 141 -11.93 14.50 -9.13
N THR A 142 -11.58 15.56 -9.86
CA THR A 142 -11.66 15.61 -11.32
C THR A 142 -10.37 15.11 -11.96
N ILE A 143 -10.48 14.02 -12.71
CA ILE A 143 -9.39 13.44 -13.51
C ILE A 143 -9.55 13.91 -14.95
N THR A 144 -8.45 14.35 -15.58
CA THR A 144 -8.48 14.90 -16.94
C THR A 144 -7.72 14.04 -17.95
N SER A 145 -8.07 14.19 -19.23
CA SER A 145 -7.41 13.63 -20.41
C SER A 145 -6.89 14.70 -21.36
N SER A 146 -6.84 15.98 -20.95
CA SER A 146 -6.37 17.04 -21.83
C SER A 146 -4.85 16.99 -22.04
N LEU A 147 -4.43 17.33 -23.26
CA LEU A 147 -3.04 17.52 -23.66
C LEU A 147 -2.78 19.02 -23.82
N HIS A 148 -1.88 19.57 -23.00
CA HIS A 148 -1.44 20.95 -23.11
C HIS A 148 0.01 20.99 -23.58
N VAL A 149 0.39 22.04 -24.29
CA VAL A 149 1.77 22.30 -24.67
C VAL A 149 2.17 23.70 -24.25
N LEU A 150 3.31 23.81 -23.57
CA LEU A 150 3.99 25.08 -23.32
C LEU A 150 5.10 25.23 -24.34
N ASP A 151 5.06 26.32 -25.10
CA ASP A 151 6.17 26.75 -25.93
C ASP A 151 7.12 27.62 -25.09
N THR A 152 8.33 27.14 -24.86
CA THR A 152 9.27 27.82 -23.95
C THR A 152 9.92 29.06 -24.56
N ASP A 153 9.81 29.25 -25.88
CA ASP A 153 10.42 30.39 -26.57
C ASP A 153 9.58 31.66 -26.41
N ASN A 154 8.25 31.52 -26.33
CA ASN A 154 7.29 32.62 -26.21
C ASN A 154 6.40 32.54 -24.94
N LEU A 155 6.61 31.53 -24.10
CA LEU A 155 5.87 31.27 -22.85
C LEU A 155 4.34 31.18 -23.03
N GLN A 156 3.89 30.71 -24.21
CA GLN A 156 2.47 30.50 -24.49
C GLN A 156 2.06 29.05 -24.24
N TRP A 157 0.96 28.88 -23.51
CA TRP A 157 0.24 27.63 -23.41
C TRP A 157 -0.77 27.49 -24.56
N LYS A 158 -0.94 26.25 -25.01
CA LYS A 158 -2.02 25.86 -25.92
C LYS A 158 -2.60 24.52 -25.49
N GLU A 159 -3.93 24.43 -25.44
CA GLU A 159 -4.61 23.15 -25.34
C GLU A 159 -4.70 22.52 -26.74
N LEU A 160 -4.24 21.28 -26.86
CA LEU A 160 -4.25 20.57 -28.13
C LEU A 160 -5.54 19.76 -28.26
N PHE A 161 -6.34 20.12 -29.26
CA PHE A 161 -7.42 19.27 -29.74
C PHE A 161 -6.83 18.10 -30.52
N VAL A 162 -7.00 16.91 -29.99
CA VAL A 162 -6.37 15.69 -30.50
C VAL A 162 -7.41 14.79 -31.17
N SER A 163 -6.97 14.03 -32.18
CA SER A 163 -7.82 13.07 -32.90
C SER A 163 -7.23 11.65 -32.83
N GLY A 164 -8.02 10.65 -33.23
CA GLY A 164 -7.63 9.23 -33.17
C GLY A 164 -8.00 8.55 -31.85
N GLU A 165 -7.34 7.41 -31.56
CA GLU A 165 -7.59 6.62 -30.36
C GLU A 165 -6.92 7.28 -29.14
N HIS A 166 -7.50 8.34 -28.59
CA HIS A 166 -6.87 9.07 -27.49
C HIS A 166 -7.00 8.33 -26.14
N PRO A 167 -6.04 8.51 -25.21
CA PRO A 167 -6.13 7.94 -23.88
C PRO A 167 -7.30 8.53 -23.07
N ARG A 168 -7.99 7.69 -22.29
CA ARG A 168 -8.96 8.14 -21.28
C ARG A 168 -8.31 8.97 -20.17
N ALA A 169 -9.13 9.72 -19.44
CA ALA A 169 -8.72 10.53 -18.30
C ALA A 169 -7.94 9.69 -17.29
N ARG A 170 -6.77 10.19 -16.87
CA ARG A 170 -5.85 9.44 -16.01
C ARG A 170 -4.91 10.35 -15.22
N HIS A 171 -4.54 9.91 -14.04
CA HIS A 171 -3.42 10.48 -13.26
C HIS A 171 -2.41 9.39 -12.90
N SER A 172 -1.24 9.81 -12.39
CA SER A 172 -0.17 8.90 -11.96
C SER A 172 0.28 7.91 -13.04
N HIS A 173 0.15 8.28 -14.30
CA HIS A 173 0.74 7.61 -15.45
C HIS A 173 2.14 8.20 -15.70
N SER A 174 2.87 7.65 -16.66
CA SER A 174 4.13 8.23 -17.12
C SER A 174 4.05 8.57 -18.60
N MET A 175 4.83 9.57 -19.01
CA MET A 175 4.95 10.01 -20.41
C MET A 175 6.41 10.27 -20.73
N VAL A 176 6.86 9.81 -21.90
CA VAL A 176 8.23 10.02 -22.40
C VAL A 176 8.20 10.36 -23.89
N ALA A 177 9.20 11.10 -24.36
CA ALA A 177 9.36 11.41 -25.78
C ALA A 177 10.44 10.52 -26.42
N CYS A 178 10.20 10.06 -27.64
CA CYS A 178 11.21 9.42 -28.49
C CYS A 178 11.04 9.93 -29.92
N GLY A 179 11.97 10.77 -30.38
CA GLY A 179 11.83 11.48 -31.65
C GLY A 179 10.62 12.42 -31.65
N SER A 180 9.75 12.32 -32.66
CA SER A 180 8.54 13.12 -32.80
C SER A 180 7.29 12.50 -32.15
N GLN A 181 7.48 11.51 -31.27
CA GLN A 181 6.41 10.72 -30.68
C GLN A 181 6.42 10.81 -29.15
N LEU A 182 5.24 11.00 -28.56
CA LEU A 182 5.03 10.95 -27.11
C LEU A 182 4.37 9.62 -26.75
N TYR A 183 4.98 8.88 -25.82
CA TYR A 183 4.46 7.61 -25.36
C TYR A 183 3.88 7.76 -23.96
N ILE A 184 2.65 7.27 -23.75
CA ILE A 184 1.98 7.23 -22.45
C ILE A 184 1.67 5.80 -22.08
N PHE A 185 1.99 5.40 -20.85
CA PHE A 185 1.62 4.09 -20.31
C PHE A 185 0.92 4.19 -18.96
N GLY A 186 -0.11 3.36 -18.80
CA GLY A 186 -0.78 3.10 -17.53
C GLY A 186 -1.44 4.30 -16.87
N GLY A 187 -1.50 4.29 -15.53
CA GLY A 187 -2.19 5.29 -14.71
C GLY A 187 -3.43 4.75 -13.98
N TYR A 188 -4.21 5.66 -13.41
CA TYR A 188 -5.49 5.37 -12.76
C TYR A 188 -6.55 6.36 -13.25
N ASN A 189 -7.74 5.85 -13.61
CA ASN A 189 -8.83 6.66 -14.18
C ASN A 189 -9.91 7.05 -13.17
N GLY A 190 -9.77 6.72 -11.88
CA GLY A 190 -10.81 6.91 -10.86
C GLY A 190 -11.44 5.59 -10.40
N GLU A 191 -11.46 4.58 -11.28
CA GLU A 191 -12.12 3.29 -11.07
C GLU A 191 -11.12 2.12 -11.05
N GLN A 192 -10.19 2.10 -12.01
CA GLN A 192 -9.27 1.00 -12.24
C GLN A 192 -7.88 1.47 -12.65
N THR A 193 -6.90 0.58 -12.42
CA THR A 193 -5.53 0.74 -12.90
C THR A 193 -5.46 0.42 -14.38
N LEU A 194 -4.74 1.24 -15.15
CA LEU A 194 -4.61 1.11 -16.60
C LEU A 194 -3.27 0.46 -16.98
N GLY A 195 -3.25 -0.28 -18.09
CA GLY A 195 -2.06 -0.96 -18.64
C GLY A 195 -1.97 -0.85 -20.16
N ASP A 196 -2.57 0.19 -20.71
CA ASP A 196 -2.57 0.55 -22.12
C ASP A 196 -1.36 1.42 -22.46
N LEU A 197 -0.82 1.23 -23.67
CA LEU A 197 0.23 2.06 -24.26
C LEU A 197 -0.37 2.88 -25.39
N TYR A 198 -0.17 4.19 -25.35
CA TYR A 198 -0.58 5.12 -26.39
C TYR A 198 0.61 5.89 -26.92
N VAL A 199 0.54 6.21 -28.22
CA VAL A 199 1.52 7.06 -28.89
C VAL A 199 0.82 8.25 -29.53
N TYR A 200 1.33 9.45 -29.28
CA TYR A 200 0.92 10.68 -29.95
C TYR A 200 2.00 11.11 -30.92
N ASN A 201 1.63 11.29 -32.18
CA ASN A 201 2.53 11.85 -33.17
C ASN A 201 2.29 13.36 -33.25
N ILE A 202 3.33 14.15 -32.93
CA ILE A 202 3.24 15.61 -32.86
C ILE A 202 3.11 16.28 -34.24
N GLN A 203 3.50 15.59 -35.31
CA GLN A 203 3.42 16.12 -36.68
C GLN A 203 2.01 15.94 -37.24
N THR A 204 1.38 14.80 -36.96
CA THR A 204 0.02 14.50 -37.45
C THR A 204 -1.08 14.88 -36.45
N CYS A 205 -0.70 15.24 -35.21
CA CYS A 205 -1.61 15.54 -34.10
C CYS A 205 -2.59 14.40 -33.77
N LYS A 206 -2.17 13.15 -33.97
CA LYS A 206 -3.00 11.96 -33.79
C LYS A 206 -2.48 11.05 -32.67
N TRP A 207 -3.41 10.60 -31.83
CA TRP A 207 -3.20 9.48 -30.93
C TRP A 207 -3.47 8.16 -31.62
N LYS A 208 -2.69 7.15 -31.23
CA LYS A 208 -2.89 5.76 -31.62
C LYS A 208 -2.65 4.87 -30.39
N LYS A 209 -3.48 3.85 -30.22
CA LYS A 209 -3.21 2.80 -29.24
C LYS A 209 -2.15 1.86 -29.80
N GLU A 210 -1.01 1.76 -29.11
CA GLU A 210 0.12 0.98 -29.58
C GLU A 210 -0.08 -0.50 -29.21
N LYS A 211 0.01 -1.36 -30.21
CA LYS A 211 -0.10 -2.82 -30.07
C LYS A 211 1.27 -3.43 -30.33
N ALA A 212 1.99 -3.70 -29.24
CA ALA A 212 3.28 -4.37 -29.28
C ALA A 212 3.12 -5.88 -29.01
N ALA A 213 3.92 -6.69 -29.68
CA ALA A 213 4.00 -8.13 -29.42
C ALA A 213 4.74 -8.43 -28.10
N GLY A 214 4.68 -9.68 -27.65
CA GLY A 214 5.24 -10.10 -26.36
C GLY A 214 4.34 -9.73 -25.18
N ARG A 215 4.84 -9.96 -23.97
CA ARG A 215 4.06 -9.76 -22.75
C ARG A 215 4.09 -8.27 -22.35
N SER A 216 2.98 -7.55 -22.48
CA SER A 216 2.88 -6.17 -21.97
C SER A 216 3.06 -6.12 -20.44
N PRO A 217 3.65 -5.03 -19.87
CA PRO A 217 3.62 -4.83 -18.43
C PRO A 217 2.17 -4.80 -17.91
N HIS A 218 1.94 -5.36 -16.73
CA HIS A 218 0.64 -5.30 -16.07
C HIS A 218 0.19 -3.86 -15.82
N ALA A 219 -1.13 -3.67 -15.81
CA ALA A 219 -1.77 -2.41 -15.45
C ALA A 219 -1.26 -1.88 -14.12
N ARG A 220 -0.85 -0.60 -14.12
CA ARG A 220 -0.18 0.02 -12.98
C ARG A 220 -0.21 1.55 -13.03
N PHE A 221 -0.04 2.16 -11.87
CA PHE A 221 0.10 3.61 -11.68
C PHE A 221 1.25 3.92 -10.74
N SER A 222 1.73 5.17 -10.74
CA SER A 222 2.87 5.61 -9.94
C SER A 222 4.16 4.83 -10.23
N HIS A 223 4.29 4.32 -11.45
CA HIS A 223 5.52 3.72 -11.99
C HIS A 223 6.40 4.82 -12.59
N SER A 224 7.58 4.45 -13.07
CA SER A 224 8.45 5.33 -13.84
C SER A 224 8.66 4.76 -15.25
N MET A 225 8.75 5.66 -16.24
CA MET A 225 9.14 5.33 -17.60
C MET A 225 10.42 6.06 -17.99
N PHE A 226 11.18 5.47 -18.90
CA PHE A 226 12.36 6.10 -19.48
C PHE A 226 12.55 5.64 -20.93
N VAL A 227 13.32 6.40 -21.69
CA VAL A 227 13.80 6.02 -23.02
C VAL A 227 15.31 5.90 -22.96
N TYR A 228 15.84 4.76 -23.41
CA TYR A 228 17.27 4.54 -23.58
C TYR A 228 17.53 4.01 -24.99
N ARG A 229 18.13 4.86 -25.83
CA ARG A 229 18.32 4.58 -27.27
C ARG A 229 16.98 4.24 -27.92
N ASN A 230 16.79 2.99 -28.40
CA ASN A 230 15.55 2.53 -29.04
C ASN A 230 14.63 1.76 -28.09
N TYR A 231 14.89 1.78 -26.79
CA TYR A 231 14.14 1.01 -25.80
C TYR A 231 13.34 1.93 -24.89
N LEU A 232 12.07 1.60 -24.69
CA LEU A 232 11.20 2.23 -23.71
C LEU A 232 11.08 1.30 -22.50
N GLY A 233 11.51 1.77 -21.33
CA GLY A 233 11.45 1.02 -20.08
C GLY A 233 10.26 1.41 -19.20
N VAL A 234 9.71 0.44 -18.47
CA VAL A 234 8.68 0.62 -17.43
C VAL A 234 9.12 -0.14 -16.17
N ILE A 235 9.16 0.54 -15.04
CA ILE A 235 9.59 -0.04 -13.76
C ILE A 235 8.78 0.51 -12.57
N GLY A 236 8.60 -0.31 -11.55
CA GLY A 236 7.94 0.09 -10.30
C GLY A 236 6.42 0.27 -10.40
N GLY A 237 5.88 1.05 -9.47
CA GLY A 237 4.45 1.38 -9.37
C GLY A 237 3.57 0.34 -8.67
N CYS A 238 2.29 0.68 -8.57
CA CYS A 238 1.23 -0.11 -7.95
C CYS A 238 0.28 -0.70 -9.00
N PRO A 239 -0.27 -1.91 -8.80
CA PRO A 239 -0.22 -2.73 -7.58
C PRO A 239 1.14 -3.35 -7.32
N VAL A 240 1.55 -3.38 -6.04
CA VAL A 240 2.79 -4.05 -5.63
C VAL A 240 2.56 -5.57 -5.65
N ARG A 241 3.25 -6.29 -6.55
CA ARG A 241 3.23 -7.76 -6.66
C ARG A 241 4.63 -8.31 -6.40
N GLN A 242 4.75 -9.62 -6.20
CA GLN A 242 6.05 -10.31 -6.03
C GLN A 242 7.05 -10.08 -7.21
N HIS A 243 6.63 -9.45 -8.31
CA HIS A 243 7.43 -9.13 -9.50
C HIS A 243 7.67 -7.62 -9.71
N CYS A 244 7.57 -6.77 -8.68
CA CYS A 244 7.88 -5.32 -8.81
C CYS A 244 9.32 -4.99 -9.22
N GLN A 245 10.22 -5.99 -9.17
CA GLN A 245 11.63 -5.92 -9.56
C GLN A 245 11.87 -6.26 -11.03
N GLU A 246 10.79 -6.48 -11.80
CA GLU A 246 10.86 -6.74 -13.23
C GLU A 246 10.88 -5.41 -14.00
N LEU A 247 11.94 -5.21 -14.78
CA LEU A 247 12.06 -4.13 -15.74
C LEU A 247 11.44 -4.60 -17.06
N ALA A 248 10.31 -4.00 -17.44
CA ALA A 248 9.68 -4.25 -18.73
C ALA A 248 10.26 -3.28 -19.77
N ILE A 249 10.65 -3.80 -20.93
CA ILE A 249 11.38 -3.08 -21.97
C ILE A 249 10.70 -3.31 -23.30
N LEU A 250 10.25 -2.25 -23.94
CA LEU A 250 9.73 -2.28 -25.31
C LEU A 250 10.84 -1.91 -26.27
N ASP A 251 11.16 -2.83 -27.18
CA ASP A 251 11.94 -2.51 -28.37
C ASP A 251 11.07 -1.70 -29.34
N LEU A 252 11.37 -0.41 -29.52
CA LEU A 252 10.58 0.49 -30.35
C LEU A 252 10.75 0.24 -31.85
N LYS A 253 11.80 -0.47 -32.27
CA LYS A 253 12.00 -0.85 -33.67
C LYS A 253 11.21 -2.10 -34.03
N GLN A 254 11.23 -3.09 -33.14
CA GLN A 254 10.56 -4.37 -33.35
C GLN A 254 9.10 -4.36 -32.86
N SER A 255 8.72 -3.36 -32.06
CA SER A 255 7.46 -3.31 -31.30
C SER A 255 7.23 -4.58 -30.47
N VAL A 256 8.26 -5.03 -29.73
CA VAL A 256 8.20 -6.23 -28.87
C VAL A 256 8.57 -5.92 -27.43
N TRP A 257 7.72 -6.33 -26.49
CA TRP A 257 8.01 -6.29 -25.05
C TRP A 257 8.90 -7.45 -24.60
N ARG A 258 9.92 -7.12 -23.82
CA ARG A 258 10.85 -8.03 -23.14
C ARG A 258 10.87 -7.67 -21.65
N HIS A 259 11.28 -8.63 -20.81
CA HIS A 259 11.33 -8.46 -19.36
C HIS A 259 12.69 -8.90 -18.82
N ALA A 260 13.27 -8.07 -17.96
CA ALA A 260 14.51 -8.36 -17.26
C ALA A 260 14.27 -8.35 -15.74
N LYS A 261 14.82 -9.34 -15.03
CA LYS A 261 14.81 -9.34 -13.57
C LYS A 261 16.02 -8.59 -13.05
N LEU A 262 15.79 -7.71 -12.08
CA LEU A 262 16.85 -7.00 -11.38
C LEU A 262 17.23 -7.78 -10.12
N GLU A 263 18.44 -8.37 -10.10
CA GLU A 263 18.90 -9.22 -8.99
C GLU A 263 19.28 -8.41 -7.74
N SER A 264 19.51 -7.09 -7.88
CA SER A 264 20.08 -6.22 -6.83
C SER A 264 19.08 -5.27 -6.14
N THR A 265 17.77 -5.35 -6.44
CA THR A 265 16.75 -4.40 -5.93
C THR A 265 15.71 -5.06 -5.02
N SER A 266 16.09 -6.15 -4.32
CA SER A 266 15.16 -7.10 -3.70
C SER A 266 14.22 -6.52 -2.63
N GLU A 267 14.47 -5.30 -2.14
CA GLU A 267 13.69 -4.67 -1.06
C GLU A 267 12.97 -3.37 -1.45
N ASP A 268 13.25 -2.81 -2.62
CA ASP A 268 12.72 -1.50 -3.05
C ASP A 268 11.39 -1.64 -3.81
N LEU A 269 10.49 -0.68 -3.59
CA LEU A 269 9.14 -0.70 -4.15
C LEU A 269 9.02 0.13 -5.44
N PHE A 270 9.85 1.17 -5.60
CA PHE A 270 9.83 2.12 -6.72
C PHE A 270 8.41 2.64 -7.05
N VAL A 271 7.59 2.84 -6.02
CA VAL A 271 6.27 3.46 -6.14
C VAL A 271 6.44 4.97 -6.00
N ARG A 272 6.09 5.75 -7.03
CA ARG A 272 6.29 7.21 -7.09
C ARG A 272 7.78 7.62 -7.05
N SER A 273 8.66 6.77 -7.58
CA SER A 273 10.06 7.08 -7.87
C SER A 273 10.20 7.89 -9.17
N THR A 274 11.39 8.40 -9.42
CA THR A 274 11.79 8.95 -10.72
C THR A 274 12.85 8.07 -11.38
N ALA A 275 12.86 8.02 -12.71
CA ALA A 275 13.77 7.25 -13.54
C ALA A 275 14.47 8.20 -14.51
N ASN A 276 15.80 8.28 -14.45
CA ASN A 276 16.59 9.22 -15.25
C ASN A 276 17.74 8.48 -15.91
N ILE A 277 17.97 8.73 -17.20
CA ILE A 277 19.11 8.16 -17.92
C ILE A 277 20.27 9.14 -17.86
N VAL A 278 21.42 8.68 -17.40
CA VAL A 278 22.69 9.43 -17.44
C VAL A 278 23.75 8.55 -18.07
N GLY A 279 24.13 8.86 -19.31
CA GLY A 279 24.96 7.99 -20.12
C GLY A 279 24.25 6.65 -20.37
N ASP A 280 24.86 5.54 -19.94
CA ASP A 280 24.27 4.20 -20.04
C ASP A 280 23.66 3.68 -18.72
N ASP A 281 23.59 4.54 -17.70
CA ASP A 281 23.05 4.19 -16.39
C ASP A 281 21.61 4.73 -16.24
N LEU A 282 20.71 3.86 -15.78
CA LEU A 282 19.40 4.23 -15.24
C LEU A 282 19.53 4.56 -13.75
N VAL A 283 19.26 5.81 -13.41
CA VAL A 283 19.31 6.36 -12.05
C VAL A 283 17.89 6.48 -11.53
N MET A 284 17.55 5.64 -10.56
CA MET A 284 16.27 5.61 -9.86
C MET A 284 16.41 6.37 -8.55
N ILE A 285 15.55 7.35 -8.31
CA ILE A 285 15.58 8.16 -7.08
C ILE A 285 14.23 8.09 -6.37
N GLY A 286 14.30 7.90 -5.05
CA GLY A 286 13.18 7.88 -4.12
C GLY A 286 12.08 6.88 -4.48
N GLY A 287 10.85 7.22 -4.12
CA GLY A 287 9.71 6.33 -4.12
C GLY A 287 9.52 5.60 -2.79
N GLY A 288 8.47 4.80 -2.68
CA GLY A 288 8.13 4.09 -1.46
C GLY A 288 6.63 3.94 -1.22
N ALA A 289 6.29 3.34 -0.07
CA ALA A 289 4.91 3.11 0.36
C ALA A 289 4.69 3.52 1.82
N SER A 290 3.55 4.14 2.08
CA SER A 290 3.07 4.36 3.45
C SER A 290 2.16 3.20 3.81
N CYS A 291 2.43 2.54 4.92
CA CYS A 291 1.47 1.65 5.54
C CYS A 291 1.08 2.21 6.90
N TYR A 292 -0.23 2.30 7.17
CA TYR A 292 -0.74 2.79 8.45
C TYR A 292 -0.21 1.97 9.65
N ALA A 293 0.08 0.69 9.45
CA ALA A 293 0.56 -0.22 10.50
C ALA A 293 2.09 -0.25 10.67
N PHE A 294 2.86 0.07 9.63
CA PHE A 294 4.33 -0.13 9.62
C PHE A 294 5.13 1.14 9.32
N GLY A 295 4.45 2.29 9.21
CA GLY A 295 5.06 3.57 8.86
C GLY A 295 5.36 3.71 7.37
N THR A 296 6.23 4.69 7.06
CA THR A 296 6.63 4.98 5.68
C THR A 296 7.93 4.26 5.34
N LYS A 297 7.91 3.43 4.30
CA LYS A 297 9.12 2.86 3.70
C LYS A 297 9.49 3.65 2.45
N PHE A 298 10.70 4.20 2.40
CA PHE A 298 11.26 4.81 1.19
C PHE A 298 12.17 3.82 0.46
N SER A 299 12.28 3.99 -0.86
CA SER A 299 13.25 3.27 -1.68
C SER A 299 14.56 4.04 -1.72
N LYS A 300 15.68 3.32 -1.66
CA LYS A 300 17.01 3.94 -1.76
C LYS A 300 17.31 4.34 -3.20
N PRO A 301 18.19 5.33 -3.45
CA PRO A 301 18.69 5.61 -4.79
C PRO A 301 19.42 4.40 -5.38
N VAL A 302 19.02 4.02 -6.58
CA VAL A 302 19.58 2.85 -7.28
C VAL A 302 20.12 3.28 -8.63
N LYS A 303 21.23 2.66 -9.03
CA LYS A 303 21.83 2.81 -10.34
C LYS A 303 21.88 1.45 -11.04
N ILE A 304 21.34 1.38 -12.26
CA ILE A 304 21.25 0.16 -13.06
C ILE A 304 21.95 0.40 -14.40
N ASN A 305 22.96 -0.40 -14.70
CA ASN A 305 23.66 -0.32 -15.98
C ASN A 305 22.79 -0.94 -17.09
N LEU A 306 22.50 -0.18 -18.13
CA LEU A 306 21.65 -0.59 -19.27
C LEU A 306 22.44 -1.10 -20.48
N LEU A 307 23.79 -1.05 -20.49
CA LEU A 307 24.61 -1.58 -21.59
C LEU A 307 24.30 -3.05 -21.95
N PRO A 308 24.01 -3.97 -20.99
CA PRO A 308 23.64 -5.34 -21.33
C PRO A 308 22.43 -5.43 -22.25
N LEU A 309 21.53 -4.43 -22.25
CA LEU A 309 20.40 -4.39 -23.19
C LEU A 309 20.86 -4.31 -24.66
N MET A 310 22.06 -3.81 -24.94
CA MET A 310 22.60 -3.77 -26.29
C MET A 310 23.01 -5.16 -26.81
N SER A 311 23.34 -6.09 -25.91
CA SER A 311 23.64 -7.48 -26.29
C SER A 311 22.40 -8.26 -26.72
N ILE A 312 21.21 -7.78 -26.32
CA ILE A 312 19.91 -8.34 -26.69
C ILE A 312 19.58 -8.08 -28.18
N ASP A 313 20.16 -7.02 -28.77
CA ASP A 313 20.00 -6.63 -30.18
C ASP A 313 20.85 -7.52 -31.13
N ASN A 314 22.01 -8.01 -30.66
CA ASN A 314 22.98 -8.74 -31.50
C ASN A 314 22.75 -10.26 -31.61
N ASN A 315 21.81 -10.84 -30.86
CA ASN A 315 21.48 -12.28 -30.90
C ASN A 315 20.26 -12.58 -31.79
N ILE A 316 20.31 -12.17 -33.06
CA ILE A 316 19.32 -12.56 -34.05
C ILE A 316 20.03 -13.14 -35.28
N LYS A 317 20.11 -14.48 -35.34
CA LYS A 317 20.14 -15.15 -36.65
C LYS A 317 18.71 -15.17 -37.18
N PRO A 318 18.47 -14.83 -38.46
CA PRO A 318 17.15 -14.93 -39.04
C PRO A 318 16.75 -16.40 -39.05
N VAL A 319 15.69 -16.75 -38.31
CA VAL A 319 15.04 -18.05 -38.48
C VAL A 319 14.25 -17.96 -39.77
N VAL A 320 14.92 -18.26 -40.88
CA VAL A 320 14.29 -18.67 -42.12
C VAL A 320 13.54 -19.95 -41.79
N ARG A 321 12.20 -19.90 -41.78
CA ARG A 321 11.38 -21.11 -41.79
C ARG A 321 11.42 -21.65 -43.21
N GLU A 322 12.41 -22.50 -43.47
CA GLU A 322 12.46 -23.34 -44.65
C GLU A 322 11.78 -24.68 -44.34
N ARG A 323 10.91 -25.09 -45.28
CA ARG A 323 10.33 -26.43 -45.50
C ARG A 323 9.11 -26.79 -44.64
N ASP A 324 7.94 -26.64 -45.27
CA ASP A 324 7.22 -27.83 -45.75
C ASP A 324 6.88 -27.62 -47.24
N ALA A 325 7.81 -28.06 -48.09
CA ALA A 325 7.51 -28.37 -49.47
C ALA A 325 7.01 -29.82 -49.52
N HIS A 326 5.98 -30.06 -50.34
CA HIS A 326 5.34 -31.33 -50.71
C HIS A 326 3.94 -31.57 -50.12
N ARG A 327 2.95 -30.83 -50.63
CA ARG A 327 1.73 -31.48 -51.15
C ARG A 327 1.01 -30.59 -52.19
N TYR A 328 1.11 -31.06 -53.43
CA TYR A 328 0.21 -30.84 -54.57
C TYR A 328 -0.10 -29.40 -55.02
N GLU A 329 0.68 -29.03 -56.04
CA GLU A 329 0.33 -28.30 -57.26
C GLU A 329 -1.12 -28.44 -57.78
N MET A 330 -1.51 -27.38 -58.51
CA MET A 330 -2.65 -27.20 -59.44
C MET A 330 -4.01 -27.02 -58.73
N VAL A 331 -4.75 -25.91 -58.91
CA VAL A 331 -5.19 -25.33 -60.18
C VAL A 331 -5.50 -23.83 -60.01
N ASN A 332 -4.98 -23.07 -60.97
CA ASN A 332 -5.42 -21.81 -61.57
C ASN A 332 -5.93 -20.60 -60.77
N SER A 333 -5.30 -19.51 -61.18
CA SER A 333 -5.61 -18.11 -61.01
C SER A 333 -6.91 -17.65 -61.69
N GLU A 334 -7.23 -16.40 -61.37
CA GLU A 334 -8.04 -15.45 -62.14
C GLU A 334 -9.56 -15.57 -62.02
N LYS A 335 -10.15 -14.58 -61.33
CA LYS A 335 -10.86 -13.50 -62.04
C LYS A 335 -11.11 -12.29 -61.14
N SER A 336 -10.60 -11.16 -61.62
CA SER A 336 -11.05 -9.81 -61.31
C SER A 336 -12.50 -9.60 -61.74
N GLY A 337 -13.29 -8.88 -60.95
CA GLY A 337 -14.62 -8.38 -61.34
C GLY A 337 -15.06 -7.24 -60.43
N ARG A 338 -15.17 -6.05 -61.03
CA ARG A 338 -15.57 -4.75 -60.45
C ARG A 338 -17.06 -4.67 -60.07
N PHE A 339 -17.37 -3.57 -59.37
CA PHE A 339 -18.62 -2.77 -59.33
C PHE A 339 -19.32 -2.78 -57.96
N GLN A 340 -19.19 -1.70 -57.19
CA GLN A 340 -20.04 -0.49 -57.11
C GLN A 340 -21.20 -0.64 -56.13
N ASP A 341 -21.08 0.12 -55.04
CA ASP A 341 -22.13 0.60 -54.14
C ASP A 341 -23.09 1.53 -54.92
N PRO A 342 -24.39 1.66 -54.58
CA PRO A 342 -24.78 2.72 -53.64
C PRO A 342 -26.07 2.52 -52.80
N GLN A 343 -26.02 3.09 -51.58
CA GLN A 343 -27.00 3.94 -50.86
C GLN A 343 -28.41 3.48 -50.42
N ALA A 344 -28.65 3.77 -49.13
CA ALA A 344 -29.88 4.29 -48.45
C ALA A 344 -31.12 3.36 -48.34
N GLU A 345 -31.97 3.38 -47.29
CA GLU A 345 -32.24 4.29 -46.17
C GLU A 345 -33.10 3.52 -45.12
N ASP A 346 -32.99 3.90 -43.85
CA ASP A 346 -33.98 3.92 -42.75
C ASP A 346 -34.70 2.71 -42.10
N ALA A 347 -34.82 2.88 -40.77
CA ALA A 347 -35.89 2.51 -39.83
C ALA A 347 -35.96 1.11 -39.14
N GLN A 348 -35.42 1.11 -37.92
CA GLN A 348 -36.04 0.70 -36.64
C GLN A 348 -36.72 -0.69 -36.44
N SER A 349 -36.07 -1.43 -35.52
CA SER A 349 -36.64 -2.11 -34.34
C SER A 349 -37.03 -3.59 -34.40
N LEU A 350 -36.70 -4.24 -33.28
CA LEU A 350 -37.18 -5.51 -32.73
C LEU A 350 -36.42 -6.80 -33.10
N THR A 351 -35.57 -7.19 -32.13
CA THR A 351 -35.52 -8.50 -31.47
C THR A 351 -35.68 -9.76 -32.33
N GLU A 352 -34.62 -10.57 -32.40
CA GLU A 352 -34.66 -11.94 -31.88
C GLU A 352 -33.24 -12.54 -31.83
N ALA A 353 -32.93 -13.10 -30.67
CA ALA A 353 -31.77 -13.93 -30.42
C ALA A 353 -31.94 -15.27 -31.15
N LEU A 354 -30.89 -15.76 -31.80
CA LEU A 354 -30.76 -17.17 -32.11
C LEU A 354 -29.37 -17.66 -31.73
N ASP A 355 -29.42 -18.54 -30.73
CA ASP A 355 -28.37 -19.38 -30.20
C ASP A 355 -27.59 -20.11 -31.29
N LEU A 356 -26.26 -20.08 -31.20
CA LEU A 356 -25.43 -21.15 -31.73
C LEU A 356 -24.54 -21.66 -30.61
N ASN A 357 -25.06 -22.72 -29.99
CA ASN A 357 -24.36 -23.67 -29.15
C ASN A 357 -23.01 -24.07 -29.78
N PHE A 358 -21.91 -23.83 -29.08
CA PHE A 358 -20.71 -24.65 -29.24
C PHE A 358 -20.66 -25.63 -28.08
N GLU A 359 -21.21 -26.81 -28.34
CA GLU A 359 -21.02 -28.01 -27.52
C GLU A 359 -19.53 -28.31 -27.40
N SER A 360 -19.08 -28.48 -26.16
CA SER A 360 -17.75 -28.99 -25.84
C SER A 360 -17.73 -30.49 -26.09
N ASP A 361 -17.33 -30.90 -27.28
CA ASP A 361 -17.05 -32.29 -27.60
C ASP A 361 -15.87 -32.81 -26.77
N PHE A 362 -16.17 -33.82 -25.95
CA PHE A 362 -15.20 -34.76 -25.40
C PHE A 362 -14.69 -35.67 -26.53
N PRO A 363 -13.37 -35.83 -26.74
CA PRO A 363 -12.88 -36.94 -27.55
C PRO A 363 -12.87 -38.20 -26.68
N GLY A 364 -13.73 -39.14 -27.05
CA GLY A 364 -13.59 -40.55 -26.71
C GLY A 364 -12.30 -41.15 -27.28
N GLU A 365 -11.86 -42.21 -26.62
CA GLU A 365 -10.63 -42.96 -26.87
C GLU A 365 -10.43 -43.35 -28.34
N ASN A 366 -9.26 -43.02 -28.89
CA ASN A 366 -8.46 -43.93 -29.71
C ASN A 366 -7.00 -43.47 -29.69
N GLY A 367 -6.11 -44.38 -29.27
CA GLY A 367 -4.74 -44.07 -28.92
C GLY A 367 -3.85 -43.63 -30.08
N ILE A 368 -2.83 -42.83 -29.74
CA ILE A 368 -1.39 -43.00 -30.05
C ILE A 368 -0.63 -41.88 -29.29
N GLY A 369 0.10 -42.26 -28.23
CA GLY A 369 1.37 -41.63 -27.80
C GLY A 369 1.37 -40.29 -27.03
N GLN A 370 0.68 -40.18 -25.89
CA GLN A 370 1.01 -39.13 -24.90
C GLN A 370 2.23 -39.54 -24.07
N GLN A 371 3.30 -38.73 -24.08
CA GLN A 371 4.33 -38.79 -23.03
C GLN A 371 3.67 -38.42 -21.70
N VAL A 372 3.42 -39.42 -20.86
CA VAL A 372 2.99 -39.21 -19.48
C VAL A 372 4.14 -38.54 -18.72
N GLU A 373 4.05 -37.23 -18.45
CA GLU A 373 4.96 -36.59 -17.50
C GLU A 373 4.82 -37.31 -16.15
N SER A 374 5.86 -38.06 -15.78
CA SER A 374 5.85 -38.80 -14.51
C SER A 374 5.99 -37.81 -13.35
N TYR A 375 4.95 -37.66 -12.53
CA TYR A 375 4.99 -36.87 -11.32
C TYR A 375 5.68 -37.64 -10.19
N TRP A 376 6.48 -36.94 -9.38
CA TRP A 376 7.28 -37.54 -8.32
C TRP A 376 6.93 -36.94 -6.95
N ILE A 377 7.10 -37.75 -5.92
CA ILE A 377 7.11 -37.36 -4.51
C ILE A 377 8.43 -37.76 -3.85
N LEU A 378 8.79 -37.04 -2.79
CA LEU A 378 9.81 -37.42 -1.85
C LEU A 378 9.14 -37.88 -0.55
N GLN A 379 9.27 -39.15 -0.20
CA GLN A 379 8.77 -39.72 1.04
C GLN A 379 9.83 -39.59 2.14
N LEU A 380 9.44 -39.06 3.29
CA LEU A 380 10.28 -38.91 4.48
C LEU A 380 9.57 -39.44 5.72
N GLU A 381 10.33 -39.95 6.69
CA GLU A 381 9.77 -40.26 8.02
C GLU A 381 9.25 -38.99 8.70
N ARG A 382 8.14 -39.10 9.45
CA ARG A 382 7.45 -37.95 10.06
C ARG A 382 8.36 -37.07 10.92
N LYS A 383 9.33 -37.65 11.64
CA LYS A 383 10.29 -36.90 12.48
C LYS A 383 11.20 -35.97 11.67
N TYR A 384 11.47 -36.26 10.40
CA TYR A 384 12.32 -35.44 9.51
C TYR A 384 11.52 -34.55 8.55
N ALA A 385 10.19 -34.60 8.61
CA ALA A 385 9.31 -33.89 7.68
C ALA A 385 9.52 -32.37 7.67
N LYS A 386 9.79 -31.75 8.82
CA LYS A 386 10.04 -30.30 8.90
C LYS A 386 11.34 -29.92 8.18
N VAL A 387 12.44 -30.57 8.52
CA VAL A 387 13.77 -30.33 7.93
C VAL A 387 13.75 -30.59 6.42
N GLY A 388 13.16 -31.71 5.98
CA GLY A 388 13.05 -32.02 4.56
C GLY A 388 12.20 -31.02 3.79
N LYS A 389 11.07 -30.57 4.37
CA LYS A 389 10.24 -29.52 3.78
C LYS A 389 11.00 -28.20 3.61
N ASP A 390 11.77 -27.80 4.62
CA ASP A 390 12.52 -26.55 4.60
C ASP A 390 13.64 -26.59 3.56
N ILE A 391 14.33 -27.73 3.41
CA ILE A 391 15.30 -27.97 2.34
C ILE A 391 14.62 -27.89 0.96
N LEU A 392 13.52 -28.64 0.75
CA LEU A 392 12.81 -28.66 -0.52
C LEU A 392 12.28 -27.26 -0.90
N LYS A 393 11.84 -26.46 0.08
CA LYS A 393 11.44 -25.07 -0.15
C LYS A 393 12.62 -24.16 -0.51
N LYS A 394 13.72 -24.24 0.25
CA LYS A 394 14.90 -23.39 0.04
C LYS A 394 15.43 -23.49 -1.40
N PHE A 395 15.54 -24.71 -1.91
CA PHE A 395 16.07 -24.96 -3.26
C PHE A 395 15.00 -24.96 -4.37
N GLY A 396 13.75 -24.64 -4.03
CA GLY A 396 12.65 -24.60 -4.99
C GLY A 396 12.37 -25.96 -5.63
N TRP A 397 12.55 -27.04 -4.87
CA TRP A 397 12.32 -28.44 -5.27
C TRP A 397 10.91 -28.93 -4.95
N LEU A 398 10.25 -28.29 -3.98
CA LEU A 398 8.87 -28.59 -3.62
C LEU A 398 7.91 -28.08 -4.70
N ASP A 399 7.01 -28.96 -5.15
CA ASP A 399 5.89 -28.58 -6.01
C ASP A 399 4.75 -28.00 -5.15
N LEU A 400 4.58 -26.68 -5.21
CA LEU A 400 3.58 -25.94 -4.44
C LEU A 400 2.15 -26.08 -5.00
N GLY A 401 2.00 -26.61 -6.21
CA GLY A 401 0.72 -26.85 -6.87
C GLY A 401 0.00 -28.10 -6.37
N ARG A 402 0.69 -29.02 -5.69
CA ARG A 402 0.15 -30.28 -5.15
C ARG A 402 0.17 -30.29 -3.62
N LYS A 403 -0.73 -31.06 -3.00
CA LYS A 403 -0.80 -31.18 -1.54
C LYS A 403 0.24 -32.18 -0.99
N VAL A 404 0.83 -31.84 0.15
CA VAL A 404 1.59 -32.78 1.00
C VAL A 404 0.60 -33.68 1.72
N TYR A 405 0.86 -34.99 1.74
CA TYR A 405 -0.01 -35.98 2.37
C TYR A 405 0.80 -37.01 3.18
N SER A 406 0.12 -37.82 3.99
CA SER A 406 0.75 -38.87 4.79
C SER A 406 0.45 -40.26 4.26
N ARG A 407 1.41 -41.20 4.34
CA ARG A 407 1.24 -42.62 3.96
C ARG A 407 1.55 -43.54 5.15
N LYS A 408 1.06 -44.78 5.11
CA LYS A 408 1.24 -45.81 6.16
C LYS A 408 0.89 -45.31 7.58
N GLY A 409 -0.35 -44.86 7.80
CA GLY A 409 -0.84 -44.47 9.13
C GLY A 409 -0.18 -43.22 9.73
N GLY A 410 0.42 -42.34 8.92
CA GLY A 410 1.08 -41.13 9.40
C GLY A 410 2.56 -41.29 9.72
N LEU A 411 3.14 -42.48 9.54
CA LEU A 411 4.56 -42.72 9.78
C LEU A 411 5.46 -41.99 8.77
N HIS A 412 4.97 -41.79 7.55
CA HIS A 412 5.68 -41.12 6.47
C HIS A 412 4.88 -39.92 5.93
N ILE A 413 5.59 -38.87 5.55
CA ILE A 413 5.07 -37.68 4.88
C ILE A 413 5.63 -37.64 3.46
N CYS A 414 4.72 -37.48 2.50
CA CYS A 414 5.02 -37.42 1.07
C CYS A 414 4.98 -35.97 0.59
N PHE A 415 6.11 -35.49 0.07
CA PHE A 415 6.27 -34.15 -0.47
C PHE A 415 6.26 -34.19 -1.99
N PRO A 416 5.29 -33.55 -2.66
CA PRO A 416 5.33 -33.38 -4.11
C PRO A 416 6.59 -32.62 -4.53
N VAL A 417 7.35 -33.18 -5.47
CA VAL A 417 8.59 -32.56 -5.97
C VAL A 417 8.50 -32.29 -7.47
N ASN A 418 9.16 -31.23 -7.91
CA ASN A 418 9.17 -30.82 -9.32
C ASN A 418 10.33 -31.45 -10.12
N GLY A 419 10.31 -31.29 -11.45
CA GLY A 419 11.31 -31.88 -12.34
C GLY A 419 12.77 -31.48 -12.05
N LYS A 420 13.00 -30.30 -11.44
CA LYS A 420 14.35 -29.88 -11.01
C LYS A 420 14.92 -30.79 -9.94
N PHE A 421 14.10 -31.25 -9.01
CA PHE A 421 14.53 -32.22 -7.99
C PHE A 421 14.78 -33.60 -8.60
N SER A 422 13.89 -34.06 -9.48
CA SER A 422 13.98 -35.37 -10.11
C SER A 422 15.26 -35.56 -10.93
N GLY A 423 15.80 -34.48 -11.51
CA GLY A 423 17.07 -34.49 -12.24
C GLY A 423 18.33 -34.56 -11.36
N VAL A 424 18.24 -34.15 -10.09
CA VAL A 424 19.41 -34.02 -9.20
C VAL A 424 19.45 -35.15 -8.13
N PHE A 425 18.30 -35.69 -7.75
CA PHE A 425 18.21 -36.81 -6.79
C PHE A 425 18.22 -38.17 -7.50
N LYS A 426 19.41 -38.80 -7.56
CA LYS A 426 19.63 -40.18 -8.03
C LYS A 426 19.67 -41.14 -6.84
N GLU A 427 18.87 -42.21 -6.90
CA GLU A 427 18.91 -43.30 -5.90
C GLU A 427 20.17 -44.15 -6.10
N ASN A 428 20.88 -44.43 -5.02
CA ASN A 428 21.92 -45.45 -5.03
C ASN A 428 21.24 -46.82 -4.95
N LYS A 429 21.18 -47.56 -6.06
CA LYS A 429 20.94 -49.02 -6.01
C LYS A 429 22.13 -49.66 -5.30
N ARG A 430 21.98 -50.05 -4.04
CA ARG A 430 22.87 -51.08 -3.47
C ARG A 430 22.37 -52.46 -3.91
N PRO A 431 23.24 -53.39 -4.35
CA PRO A 431 22.82 -54.75 -4.66
C PRO A 431 22.39 -55.46 -3.38
N LEU A 432 21.28 -56.19 -3.43
CA LEU A 432 20.99 -57.23 -2.44
C LEU A 432 21.92 -58.41 -2.68
N THR A 433 22.80 -58.70 -1.73
CA THR A 433 23.39 -60.03 -1.55
C THR A 433 23.57 -60.33 -0.07
N ASP A 434 22.87 -61.38 0.35
CA ASP A 434 23.07 -62.36 1.43
C ASP A 434 23.21 -61.98 2.91
N LEU A 435 22.38 -62.68 3.68
CA LEU A 435 22.32 -62.77 5.13
C LEU A 435 23.58 -63.44 5.70
N SER A 436 24.19 -62.83 6.72
CA SER A 436 24.73 -63.58 7.86
C SER A 436 24.70 -62.72 9.11
N GLU A 437 24.42 -63.39 10.23
CA GLU A 437 24.18 -62.85 11.55
C GLU A 437 25.45 -62.29 12.21
N GLY A 438 25.25 -61.25 13.01
CA GLY A 438 26.12 -60.90 14.12
C GLY A 438 27.41 -60.16 13.76
N GLU A 439 27.38 -58.83 13.87
CA GLU A 439 28.33 -58.08 14.69
C GLU A 439 27.91 -56.60 14.75
N SER A 440 28.10 -56.02 15.93
CA SER A 440 27.77 -54.63 16.28
C SER A 440 28.46 -53.65 15.34
N ASP A 441 27.71 -52.74 14.73
CA ASP A 441 28.32 -51.60 14.05
C ASP A 441 27.57 -50.29 14.32
N HIS A 442 28.38 -49.28 14.65
CA HIS A 442 27.98 -47.98 15.17
C HIS A 442 27.11 -47.21 14.16
N PHE A 443 25.81 -47.12 14.41
CA PHE A 443 24.97 -46.09 13.79
C PHE A 443 25.34 -44.72 14.38
N VAL A 444 26.23 -44.01 13.68
CA VAL A 444 26.51 -42.59 13.91
C VAL A 444 25.20 -41.83 13.72
N LYS A 445 24.64 -41.29 14.82
CA LYS A 445 23.56 -40.31 14.78
C LYS A 445 23.97 -39.16 13.86
N PRO A 446 23.12 -38.68 12.93
CA PRO A 446 23.38 -37.41 12.28
C PRO A 446 23.37 -36.35 13.38
N VAL A 447 24.52 -35.73 13.62
CA VAL A 447 24.66 -34.62 14.56
C VAL A 447 23.89 -33.45 13.97
N ILE A 448 22.60 -33.38 14.26
CA ILE A 448 21.81 -32.15 14.15
C ILE A 448 22.03 -31.41 15.46
N GLY A 449 23.22 -30.83 15.60
CA GLY A 449 23.50 -29.81 16.61
C GLY A 449 22.75 -28.53 16.29
N GLU A 450 22.45 -27.76 17.33
CA GLU A 450 21.70 -26.51 17.38
C GLU A 450 21.78 -25.65 16.10
N GLU A 451 20.60 -25.21 15.62
CA GLU A 451 20.38 -24.20 14.58
C GLU A 451 21.40 -24.19 13.43
N CYS A 452 21.36 -25.23 12.60
CA CYS A 452 21.99 -25.16 11.29
C CYS A 452 21.29 -24.03 10.49
N LEU A 453 21.94 -22.86 10.42
CA LEU A 453 21.55 -21.74 9.58
C LEU A 453 21.42 -22.24 8.13
N LEU A 454 20.19 -22.58 7.75
CA LEU A 454 19.83 -23.07 6.42
C LEU A 454 20.37 -22.15 5.32
N ASN A 455 20.70 -20.89 5.62
CA ASN A 455 21.26 -19.92 4.68
C ASN A 455 22.61 -20.32 4.07
N ALA A 456 23.44 -21.16 4.71
CA ALA A 456 24.79 -21.50 4.23
C ALA A 456 24.92 -22.89 3.55
N VAL A 457 23.86 -23.70 3.50
CA VAL A 457 23.91 -25.08 2.96
C VAL A 457 23.95 -25.09 1.43
N THR A 458 24.93 -25.81 0.84
CA THR A 458 25.05 -26.04 -0.61
C THR A 458 24.11 -27.13 -1.12
N CYS A 459 23.84 -27.15 -2.43
CA CYS A 459 22.95 -28.13 -3.07
C CYS A 459 23.35 -29.59 -2.78
N SER A 460 24.64 -29.93 -2.84
CA SER A 460 25.14 -31.29 -2.56
C SER A 460 24.86 -31.71 -1.11
N LYS A 461 25.24 -30.87 -0.14
CA LYS A 461 25.02 -31.15 1.29
C LYS A 461 23.54 -31.31 1.62
N ALA A 462 22.67 -30.55 0.97
CA ALA A 462 21.23 -30.67 1.15
C ALA A 462 20.67 -32.03 0.67
N LEU A 463 21.21 -32.60 -0.41
CA LEU A 463 20.82 -33.92 -0.92
C LEU A 463 21.33 -35.04 -0.01
N ASP A 464 22.55 -34.88 0.53
CA ASP A 464 23.13 -35.83 1.48
C ASP A 464 22.31 -35.88 2.77
N ILE A 465 21.91 -34.73 3.32
CA ILE A 465 21.01 -34.63 4.48
C ILE A 465 19.66 -35.31 4.20
N LEU A 466 19.08 -35.12 3.02
CA LEU A 466 17.82 -35.79 2.64
C LEU A 466 18.01 -37.32 2.58
N LYS A 467 19.14 -37.81 2.05
CA LYS A 467 19.45 -39.25 2.02
C LYS A 467 19.65 -39.82 3.43
N GLU A 468 20.35 -39.11 4.31
CA GLU A 468 20.53 -39.49 5.72
C GLU A 468 19.21 -39.53 6.50
N CYS A 469 18.24 -38.69 6.11
CA CYS A 469 16.88 -38.70 6.66
C CYS A 469 15.98 -39.80 6.06
N GLY A 470 16.52 -40.72 5.26
CA GLY A 470 15.77 -41.82 4.64
C GLY A 470 14.86 -41.41 3.49
N ALA A 471 15.15 -40.30 2.81
CA ALA A 471 14.31 -39.82 1.72
C ALA A 471 14.25 -40.80 0.55
N THR A 472 13.03 -41.24 0.18
CA THR A 472 12.80 -42.16 -0.95
C THR A 472 12.02 -41.44 -2.04
N LYS A 473 12.42 -41.56 -3.31
CA LYS A 473 11.72 -40.91 -4.43
C LYS A 473 10.72 -41.90 -5.04
N LEU A 474 9.44 -41.55 -5.05
CA LEU A 474 8.37 -42.43 -5.56
C LEU A 474 7.57 -41.71 -6.63
N ALA A 475 6.95 -42.46 -7.54
CA ALA A 475 5.94 -41.92 -8.45
C ALA A 475 4.72 -41.45 -7.64
N ASP A 476 4.16 -40.30 -8.01
CA ASP A 476 2.99 -39.74 -7.33
C ASP A 476 1.70 -40.35 -7.90
N GLU A 477 1.11 -41.29 -7.18
CA GLU A 477 -0.15 -41.95 -7.55
C GLU A 477 -1.39 -41.08 -7.19
N VAL A 478 -1.21 -39.96 -6.48
CA VAL A 478 -2.31 -39.13 -5.93
C VAL A 478 -2.22 -37.69 -6.46
N LEU A 479 -2.91 -37.40 -7.57
CA LEU A 479 -2.97 -36.06 -8.16
C LEU A 479 -4.00 -35.15 -7.46
N GLU A 480 -3.77 -34.78 -6.20
CA GLU A 480 -4.55 -33.71 -5.54
C GLU A 480 -3.95 -32.32 -5.82
N VAL A 481 -4.42 -31.68 -6.89
CA VAL A 481 -4.06 -30.30 -7.26
C VAL A 481 -4.72 -29.28 -6.31
N ARG A 482 -3.96 -28.32 -5.79
CA ARG A 482 -4.51 -27.18 -5.05
C ARG A 482 -5.29 -26.26 -5.99
N ARG A 483 -6.63 -26.20 -5.86
CA ARG A 483 -7.43 -25.13 -6.49
C ARG A 483 -7.01 -23.78 -5.92
N ALA A 484 -6.77 -22.79 -6.79
CA ALA A 484 -6.46 -21.43 -6.37
C ALA A 484 -7.64 -20.85 -5.56
N ALA A 485 -7.36 -20.29 -4.38
CA ALA A 485 -8.40 -19.67 -3.56
C ALA A 485 -9.00 -18.47 -4.29
N LYS A 486 -10.32 -18.48 -4.52
CA LYS A 486 -11.04 -17.31 -5.05
C LYS A 486 -11.01 -16.19 -4.00
N SER A 487 -10.85 -14.95 -4.44
CA SER A 487 -10.93 -13.79 -3.53
C SER A 487 -12.33 -13.68 -2.92
N PRO A 488 -12.49 -13.23 -1.65
CA PRO A 488 -13.78 -13.03 -1.01
C PRO A 488 -14.78 -12.23 -1.85
N LEU A 489 -14.32 -11.16 -2.51
CA LEU A 489 -15.16 -10.35 -3.40
C LEU A 489 -15.68 -11.14 -4.61
N LYS A 490 -14.86 -12.02 -5.19
CA LYS A 490 -15.26 -12.88 -6.30
C LYS A 490 -16.27 -13.93 -5.85
N VAL A 491 -16.05 -14.54 -4.68
CA VAL A 491 -17.00 -15.48 -4.07
C VAL A 491 -18.34 -14.78 -3.81
N MET A 492 -18.29 -13.55 -3.28
CA MET A 492 -19.47 -12.72 -3.02
C MET A 492 -20.23 -12.38 -4.31
N ASN A 493 -19.53 -11.90 -5.35
CA ASN A 493 -20.17 -11.56 -6.63
C ASN A 493 -20.84 -12.79 -7.28
N GLU A 494 -20.16 -13.93 -7.29
CA GLU A 494 -20.73 -15.17 -7.85
C GLU A 494 -21.96 -15.63 -7.05
N ALA A 495 -21.89 -15.61 -5.71
CA ALA A 495 -22.96 -16.10 -4.85
C ALA A 495 -24.17 -15.14 -4.81
N VAL A 496 -23.94 -13.83 -4.72
CA VAL A 496 -25.01 -12.83 -4.75
C VAL A 496 -25.60 -12.71 -6.15
N GLY A 497 -24.78 -12.83 -7.21
CA GLY A 497 -25.27 -12.83 -8.59
C GLY A 497 -26.22 -14.00 -8.88
N SER A 498 -25.96 -15.19 -8.32
CA SER A 498 -26.91 -16.30 -8.38
C SER A 498 -28.23 -15.94 -7.68
N LEU A 499 -28.14 -15.35 -6.48
CA LEU A 499 -29.32 -15.02 -5.67
C LEU A 499 -30.19 -13.92 -6.31
N ILE A 500 -29.56 -12.93 -6.96
CA ILE A 500 -30.25 -11.89 -7.75
C ILE A 500 -31.02 -12.52 -8.91
N LYS A 501 -30.40 -13.46 -9.65
CA LYS A 501 -31.04 -14.17 -10.76
C LYS A 501 -32.23 -14.99 -10.28
N ASP A 502 -32.08 -15.74 -9.19
CA ASP A 502 -33.14 -16.57 -8.63
C ASP A 502 -34.35 -15.75 -8.17
N LYS A 503 -34.14 -14.49 -7.75
CA LYS A 503 -35.20 -13.56 -7.32
C LYS A 503 -35.72 -12.65 -8.44
N GLY A 504 -35.18 -12.74 -9.66
CA GLY A 504 -35.56 -11.88 -10.78
C GLY A 504 -35.24 -10.39 -10.56
N LEU A 505 -34.19 -10.09 -9.81
CA LEU A 505 -33.77 -8.72 -9.52
C LEU A 505 -32.75 -8.19 -10.55
N PRO A 506 -32.57 -6.86 -10.68
CA PRO A 506 -31.64 -6.28 -11.65
C PRO A 506 -30.17 -6.58 -11.31
N GLU A 507 -29.35 -6.91 -12.32
CA GLU A 507 -27.91 -7.22 -12.12
C GLU A 507 -27.11 -5.99 -11.66
N GLU A 508 -27.59 -4.76 -11.90
CA GLU A 508 -26.97 -3.50 -11.47
C GLU A 508 -26.83 -3.42 -9.94
N LEU A 509 -27.62 -4.18 -9.19
CA LEU A 509 -27.48 -4.30 -7.74
C LEU A 509 -26.06 -4.77 -7.34
N LEU A 510 -25.39 -5.59 -8.17
CA LEU A 510 -24.02 -6.04 -7.89
C LEU A 510 -23.01 -4.90 -7.74
N GLU A 511 -23.29 -3.72 -8.31
CA GLU A 511 -22.44 -2.52 -8.17
C GLU A 511 -22.42 -1.98 -6.73
N GLU A 512 -23.45 -2.27 -5.92
CA GLU A 512 -23.52 -1.85 -4.52
C GLU A 512 -22.76 -2.79 -3.55
N LEU A 513 -22.20 -3.90 -4.06
CA LEU A 513 -21.44 -4.83 -3.24
C LEU A 513 -20.19 -4.18 -2.64
N PRO A 514 -19.89 -4.43 -1.35
CA PRO A 514 -18.73 -3.84 -0.69
C PRO A 514 -17.42 -4.38 -1.28
N ALA A 515 -16.59 -3.48 -1.81
CA ALA A 515 -15.21 -3.81 -2.22
C ALA A 515 -14.22 -3.86 -1.04
N ARG A 516 -14.60 -3.30 0.12
CA ARG A 516 -13.82 -3.26 1.36
C ARG A 516 -14.73 -3.38 2.57
N TRP A 517 -14.21 -3.89 3.68
CA TRP A 517 -14.89 -4.00 4.96
C TRP A 517 -13.86 -3.99 6.09
N GLU A 518 -14.33 -3.65 7.29
CA GLU A 518 -13.53 -3.69 8.52
C GLU A 518 -13.89 -4.92 9.34
N ARG A 519 -13.00 -5.31 10.26
CA ARG A 519 -13.28 -6.38 11.22
C ARG A 519 -13.10 -5.85 12.63
N LEU A 520 -14.16 -5.98 13.42
CA LEU A 520 -14.20 -5.55 14.81
C LEU A 520 -14.52 -6.77 15.66
N GLY A 521 -13.48 -7.35 16.28
CA GLY A 521 -13.59 -8.67 16.91
C GLY A 521 -13.99 -9.74 15.89
N ASP A 522 -15.10 -10.40 16.15
CA ASP A 522 -15.72 -11.43 15.31
C ASP A 522 -16.77 -10.88 14.32
N ILE A 523 -17.12 -9.59 14.42
CA ILE A 523 -18.03 -8.90 13.49
C ILE A 523 -17.26 -8.35 12.29
N VAL A 524 -17.77 -8.59 11.08
CA VAL A 524 -17.35 -7.85 9.88
C VAL A 524 -18.28 -6.66 9.65
N VAL A 525 -17.70 -5.46 9.56
CA VAL A 525 -18.41 -4.20 9.38
C VAL A 525 -18.31 -3.76 7.93
N LEU A 526 -19.46 -3.70 7.26
CA LEU A 526 -19.61 -3.25 5.88
C LEU A 526 -19.72 -1.72 5.82
N PRO A 527 -19.26 -1.08 4.74
CA PRO A 527 -19.38 0.36 4.55
C PRO A 527 -20.83 0.84 4.58
N ALA A 528 -21.05 2.06 5.06
CA ALA A 528 -22.37 2.71 5.06
C ALA A 528 -22.97 2.90 3.65
N THR A 529 -22.15 2.80 2.61
CA THR A 529 -22.56 2.92 1.21
C THR A 529 -23.12 1.65 0.62
N SER A 530 -22.99 0.51 1.30
CA SER A 530 -23.39 -0.80 0.76
C SER A 530 -24.87 -1.12 1.01
N PHE A 531 -25.48 -1.78 0.03
CA PHE A 531 -26.87 -2.25 0.06
C PHE A 531 -27.88 -1.12 0.37
N LYS A 532 -27.83 -0.05 -0.42
CA LYS A 532 -28.71 1.12 -0.26
C LYS A 532 -30.00 0.98 -1.03
N ASN A 533 -30.01 0.21 -2.11
CA ASN A 533 -31.21 0.00 -2.90
C ASN A 533 -32.27 -0.76 -2.06
N PRO A 534 -33.52 -0.25 -1.95
CA PRO A 534 -34.60 -0.93 -1.22
C PRO A 534 -34.91 -2.35 -1.73
N LEU A 535 -34.56 -2.67 -2.98
CA LEU A 535 -34.75 -4.01 -3.54
C LEU A 535 -34.01 -5.10 -2.74
N TRP A 536 -32.92 -4.77 -2.05
CA TRP A 536 -32.20 -5.70 -1.18
C TRP A 536 -33.05 -6.23 -0.02
N ASP A 537 -34.03 -5.45 0.44
CA ASP A 537 -34.90 -5.84 1.55
C ASP A 537 -35.73 -7.09 1.22
N SER A 538 -36.01 -7.33 -0.07
CA SER A 538 -36.77 -8.49 -0.55
C SER A 538 -36.05 -9.83 -0.40
N MET A 539 -34.73 -9.81 -0.16
CA MET A 539 -33.87 -10.99 -0.06
C MET A 539 -32.95 -10.97 1.17
N ARG A 540 -33.30 -10.16 2.18
CA ARG A 540 -32.44 -9.93 3.36
C ARG A 540 -32.05 -11.21 4.09
N GLU A 541 -32.98 -12.16 4.23
CA GLU A 541 -32.76 -13.37 5.02
C GLU A 541 -31.78 -14.33 4.34
N GLU A 542 -31.83 -14.43 3.01
CA GLU A 542 -30.90 -15.26 2.24
C GLU A 542 -29.57 -14.53 1.94
N LEU A 543 -29.61 -13.20 1.79
CA LEU A 543 -28.46 -12.39 1.43
C LEU A 543 -27.36 -12.40 2.50
N TRP A 544 -27.69 -12.10 3.76
CA TRP A 544 -26.65 -11.89 4.77
C TRP A 544 -25.82 -13.15 5.08
N PRO A 545 -26.39 -14.36 5.19
CA PRO A 545 -25.62 -15.59 5.31
C PRO A 545 -24.65 -15.80 4.13
N VAL A 546 -25.07 -15.45 2.91
CA VAL A 546 -24.22 -15.52 1.70
C VAL A 546 -23.06 -14.54 1.78
N ILE A 547 -23.31 -13.29 2.18
CA ILE A 547 -22.26 -12.28 2.38
C ILE A 547 -21.29 -12.74 3.47
N ALA A 548 -21.80 -13.22 4.60
CA ALA A 548 -21.01 -13.65 5.76
C ALA A 548 -20.08 -14.81 5.39
N LYS A 549 -20.61 -15.82 4.69
CA LYS A 549 -19.83 -16.94 4.14
C LYS A 549 -18.75 -16.46 3.17
N SER A 550 -19.07 -15.49 2.32
CA SER A 550 -18.13 -14.94 1.33
C SER A 550 -16.94 -14.21 1.95
N VAL A 551 -17.17 -13.52 3.08
CA VAL A 551 -16.11 -12.80 3.83
C VAL A 551 -15.52 -13.59 5.00
N ASN A 552 -15.89 -14.88 5.11
CA ASN A 552 -15.49 -15.77 6.20
C ASN A 552 -15.75 -15.14 7.59
N ALA A 553 -17.01 -14.77 7.82
CA ALA A 553 -17.52 -14.23 9.07
C ALA A 553 -18.83 -14.94 9.46
N HIS A 554 -19.17 -14.86 10.74
CA HIS A 554 -20.44 -15.37 11.28
C HIS A 554 -21.42 -14.23 11.61
N ARG A 555 -20.88 -13.02 11.84
CA ARG A 555 -21.65 -11.84 12.19
C ARG A 555 -21.29 -10.69 11.24
N LEU A 556 -22.31 -9.97 10.82
CA LEU A 556 -22.21 -8.82 9.92
C LEU A 556 -22.88 -7.61 10.53
N ALA A 557 -22.26 -6.46 10.34
CA ALA A 557 -22.85 -5.19 10.64
C ALA A 557 -22.60 -4.21 9.50
N ARG A 558 -23.37 -3.12 9.45
CA ARG A 558 -23.16 -2.00 8.54
C ARG A 558 -22.85 -0.75 9.32
N GLN A 559 -21.87 0.01 8.83
CA GLN A 559 -21.47 1.27 9.44
C GLN A 559 -22.62 2.29 9.40
N GLY A 560 -22.92 2.89 10.54
CA GLY A 560 -23.85 4.02 10.65
C GLY A 560 -23.12 5.35 10.87
N ARG A 561 -23.85 6.47 10.72
CA ARG A 561 -23.35 7.80 11.10
C ARG A 561 -23.34 7.96 12.61
N VAL A 562 -22.17 8.18 13.20
CA VAL A 562 -22.02 8.47 14.63
C VAL A 562 -22.95 9.63 15.02
N ALA A 563 -23.73 9.45 16.09
CA ALA A 563 -24.65 10.46 16.56
C ALA A 563 -23.90 11.73 16.98
N SER A 564 -24.41 12.90 16.63
CA SER A 564 -23.82 14.20 17.01
C SER A 564 -24.25 14.64 18.42
N ASN A 565 -24.53 13.70 19.31
CA ASN A 565 -24.86 13.98 20.71
C ASN A 565 -23.58 14.02 21.57
N GLY A 566 -23.71 14.44 22.83
CA GLY A 566 -22.57 14.57 23.76
C GLY A 566 -21.80 13.26 23.99
N THR A 567 -22.45 12.10 23.80
CA THR A 567 -21.87 10.76 24.01
C THR A 567 -21.24 10.16 22.75
N ARG A 568 -21.50 10.75 21.57
CA ARG A 568 -21.05 10.26 20.25
C ARG A 568 -21.39 8.78 20.04
N ASP A 569 -22.66 8.41 20.24
CA ASP A 569 -23.07 7.01 20.18
C ASP A 569 -22.85 6.41 18.79
N SER A 570 -22.49 5.13 18.78
CA SER A 570 -22.45 4.34 17.55
C SER A 570 -23.86 4.14 17.01
N THR A 571 -24.00 4.12 15.69
CA THR A 571 -25.24 3.75 14.99
C THR A 571 -25.03 2.55 14.07
N LEU A 572 -24.02 1.74 14.39
CA LEU A 572 -23.73 0.48 13.71
C LEU A 572 -24.97 -0.41 13.72
N GLU A 573 -25.35 -0.91 12.55
CA GLU A 573 -26.53 -1.74 12.35
C GLU A 573 -26.12 -3.21 12.23
N ILE A 574 -26.67 -4.10 13.05
CA ILE A 574 -26.43 -5.54 12.91
C ILE A 574 -27.26 -6.07 11.75
N LEU A 575 -26.59 -6.62 10.74
CA LEU A 575 -27.21 -7.24 9.57
C LEU A 575 -27.38 -8.75 9.76
N LEU A 576 -26.40 -9.40 10.40
CA LEU A 576 -26.42 -10.82 10.73
C LEU A 576 -25.76 -11.05 12.08
N GLY A 577 -26.43 -11.76 12.98
CA GLY A 577 -25.95 -12.00 14.33
C GLY A 577 -26.98 -11.64 15.38
N ASP A 578 -26.62 -11.87 16.62
CA ASP A 578 -27.47 -11.81 17.81
C ASP A 578 -27.39 -10.46 18.53
N ASN A 579 -26.20 -9.86 18.63
CA ASN A 579 -25.99 -8.59 19.32
C ASN A 579 -24.79 -7.82 18.76
N GLY A 580 -24.42 -6.70 19.40
CA GLY A 580 -23.27 -5.87 19.03
C GLY A 580 -22.00 -6.08 19.86
N TRP A 581 -22.01 -6.98 20.84
CA TRP A 581 -20.85 -7.20 21.71
C TRP A 581 -19.70 -7.86 20.97
N VAL A 582 -18.52 -7.27 21.13
CA VAL A 582 -17.28 -7.72 20.50
C VAL A 582 -16.14 -7.64 21.50
N ASP A 583 -15.21 -8.56 21.34
CA ASP A 583 -13.97 -8.61 22.11
C ASP A 583 -12.78 -8.17 21.25
N HIS A 584 -11.93 -7.34 21.83
CA HIS A 584 -10.73 -6.82 21.21
C HIS A 584 -9.56 -6.90 22.18
N ARG A 585 -8.44 -7.47 21.73
CA ARG A 585 -7.22 -7.59 22.55
C ARG A 585 -6.14 -6.66 22.02
N GLU A 586 -5.60 -5.82 22.90
CA GLU A 586 -4.53 -4.87 22.60
C GLU A 586 -3.58 -4.75 23.79
N ASN A 587 -2.26 -4.90 23.55
CA ASN A 587 -1.23 -4.81 24.59
C ASN A 587 -1.49 -5.68 25.85
N GLY A 588 -2.07 -6.88 25.65
CA GLY A 588 -2.42 -7.79 26.74
C GLY A 588 -3.68 -7.40 27.52
N ILE A 589 -4.40 -6.36 27.11
CA ILE A 589 -5.68 -5.91 27.69
C ILE A 589 -6.82 -6.39 26.81
N LEU A 590 -7.87 -6.92 27.43
CA LEU A 590 -9.13 -7.26 26.77
C LEU A 590 -10.12 -6.09 26.88
N TYR A 591 -10.62 -5.63 25.74
CA TYR A 591 -11.69 -4.65 25.63
C TYR A 591 -12.91 -5.34 25.04
N SER A 592 -13.97 -5.44 25.83
CA SER A 592 -15.29 -5.89 25.45
C SER A 592 -16.25 -4.69 25.47
N PHE A 593 -17.01 -4.51 24.40
CA PHE A 593 -17.97 -3.42 24.30
C PHE A 593 -19.05 -3.74 23.27
N ASP A 594 -20.21 -3.10 23.39
CA ASP A 594 -21.25 -3.15 22.38
C ASP A 594 -20.94 -2.16 21.26
N ALA A 595 -20.52 -2.66 20.10
CA ALA A 595 -20.17 -1.85 18.93
C ALA A 595 -21.36 -1.10 18.32
N THR A 596 -22.60 -1.46 18.67
CA THR A 596 -23.82 -0.75 18.27
C THR A 596 -24.13 0.45 19.17
N LYS A 597 -23.46 0.56 20.32
CA LYS A 597 -23.71 1.62 21.31
C LYS A 597 -22.48 2.47 21.57
N CYS A 598 -21.31 1.85 21.61
CA CYS A 598 -20.05 2.51 21.92
C CYS A 598 -19.19 2.65 20.67
N MET A 599 -18.53 3.80 20.53
CA MET A 599 -17.44 3.91 19.56
C MET A 599 -16.18 3.22 20.06
N PHE A 600 -15.43 2.63 19.12
CA PHE A 600 -14.07 2.12 19.33
C PHE A 600 -13.07 2.76 18.36
N SER A 601 -12.06 3.45 18.88
CA SER A 601 -11.00 4.04 18.06
C SER A 601 -9.68 3.28 18.18
N TRP A 602 -9.26 2.65 17.07
CA TRP A 602 -7.95 2.02 16.92
C TRP A 602 -6.78 3.01 16.95
N GLY A 603 -7.02 4.27 16.58
CA GLY A 603 -5.95 5.22 16.29
C GLY A 603 -5.24 5.82 17.51
N ASN A 604 -5.50 5.37 18.73
CA ASN A 604 -4.82 5.87 19.94
C ASN A 604 -3.81 4.85 20.51
N LEU A 605 -3.48 3.79 19.76
CA LEU A 605 -2.58 2.73 20.21
C LEU A 605 -1.22 3.26 20.70
N SER A 606 -0.60 4.21 19.99
CA SER A 606 0.68 4.81 20.40
C SER A 606 0.59 5.44 21.80
N GLU A 607 -0.47 6.21 22.06
CA GLU A 607 -0.69 6.85 23.35
C GLU A 607 -1.04 5.86 24.45
N LYS A 608 -1.86 4.84 24.15
CA LYS A 608 -2.15 3.77 25.12
C LYS A 608 -0.88 3.00 25.49
N LEU A 609 0.01 2.75 24.54
CA LEU A 609 1.32 2.11 24.79
C LEU A 609 2.22 3.00 25.66
N ARG A 610 2.21 4.32 25.42
CA ARG A 610 2.96 5.29 26.23
C ARG A 610 2.43 5.36 27.66
N VAL A 611 1.12 5.47 27.83
CA VAL A 611 0.47 5.42 29.16
C VAL A 611 0.79 4.08 29.84
N ALA A 612 0.72 2.97 29.12
CA ALA A 612 1.04 1.64 29.63
C ALA A 612 2.50 1.46 30.05
N SER A 613 3.43 2.31 29.58
CA SER A 613 4.84 2.27 29.97
C SER A 613 5.18 3.17 31.17
N LEU A 614 4.22 3.95 31.67
CA LEU A 614 4.41 4.76 32.87
C LEU A 614 4.56 3.85 34.11
N ASN A 615 5.22 4.34 35.16
CA ASN A 615 5.22 3.66 36.46
C ASN A 615 4.31 4.42 37.42
N CYS A 616 3.11 3.89 37.65
CA CYS A 616 2.07 4.51 38.46
C CYS A 616 1.79 3.72 39.75
N ARG A 617 2.68 2.82 40.19
CA ARG A 617 2.42 1.86 41.28
C ARG A 617 1.80 2.45 42.55
N ASP A 618 2.23 3.66 42.91
CA ASP A 618 1.79 4.37 44.12
C ASP A 618 0.88 5.57 43.83
N GLU A 619 0.48 5.75 42.56
CA GLU A 619 -0.31 6.88 42.10
C GLU A 619 -1.82 6.55 42.07
N ILE A 620 -2.62 7.51 42.53
CA ILE A 620 -4.06 7.59 42.30
C ILE A 620 -4.30 8.41 41.03
N VAL A 621 -5.00 7.81 40.06
CA VAL A 621 -5.32 8.45 38.79
C VAL A 621 -6.81 8.77 38.73
N VAL A 622 -7.17 9.93 38.17
CA VAL A 622 -8.55 10.26 37.80
C VAL A 622 -8.64 10.34 36.29
N ASP A 623 -9.46 9.51 35.65
CA ASP A 623 -9.81 9.63 34.24
C ASP A 623 -11.17 10.32 34.13
N LEU A 624 -11.21 11.52 33.54
CA LEU A 624 -12.44 12.32 33.43
C LEU A 624 -13.35 11.90 32.27
N PHE A 625 -12.85 11.04 31.37
CA PHE A 625 -13.55 10.60 30.16
C PHE A 625 -13.26 9.12 29.88
N ALA A 626 -13.62 8.25 30.82
CA ALA A 626 -13.15 6.88 30.86
C ALA A 626 -13.59 6.04 29.65
N GLY A 627 -14.76 6.31 29.07
CA GLY A 627 -15.36 5.50 28.02
C GLY A 627 -15.48 4.05 28.46
N ILE A 628 -15.11 3.13 27.57
CA ILE A 628 -15.05 1.69 27.87
C ILE A 628 -13.79 1.28 28.67
N GLY A 629 -13.00 2.25 29.14
CA GLY A 629 -11.72 2.05 29.82
C GLY A 629 -10.50 2.28 28.93
N TYR A 630 -10.56 3.25 28.01
CA TYR A 630 -9.50 3.49 27.04
C TYR A 630 -8.14 3.73 27.67
N PHE A 631 -8.08 4.58 28.70
CA PHE A 631 -6.87 4.89 29.46
C PHE A 631 -6.90 4.29 30.87
N VAL A 632 -8.07 4.13 31.48
CA VAL A 632 -8.26 3.38 32.74
C VAL A 632 -7.54 2.03 32.73
N LEU A 633 -7.76 1.20 31.70
CA LEU A 633 -7.16 -0.14 31.66
C LEU A 633 -5.65 -0.12 31.43
N PRO A 634 -5.08 0.70 30.51
CA PRO A 634 -3.64 0.90 30.45
C PRO A 634 -3.00 1.33 31.78
N PHE A 635 -3.63 2.26 32.51
CA PHE A 635 -3.14 2.68 33.82
C PHE A 635 -3.15 1.52 34.82
N LEU A 636 -4.23 0.74 34.90
CA LEU A 636 -4.37 -0.35 35.88
C LEU A 636 -3.54 -1.59 35.54
N VAL A 637 -3.60 -2.05 34.29
CA VAL A 637 -3.04 -3.34 33.88
C VAL A 637 -1.54 -3.25 33.58
N ARG A 638 -1.08 -2.14 33.02
CA ARG A 638 0.29 -2.01 32.51
C ARG A 638 1.12 -1.02 33.32
N ALA A 639 0.59 0.19 33.55
CA ALA A 639 1.28 1.17 34.40
C ALA A 639 1.18 0.86 35.91
N ASN A 640 0.33 -0.10 36.25
CA ASN A 640 0.11 -0.61 37.59
C ASN A 640 -0.39 0.43 38.61
N ALA A 641 -1.23 1.38 38.19
CA ALA A 641 -1.83 2.40 39.06
C ALA A 641 -2.42 1.80 40.35
N LYS A 642 -2.23 2.49 41.48
CA LYS A 642 -2.76 2.04 42.78
C LYS A 642 -4.28 1.99 42.77
N LEU A 643 -4.90 3.05 42.24
CA LEU A 643 -6.34 3.23 42.15
C LEU A 643 -6.66 4.16 40.97
N VAL A 644 -7.72 3.86 40.23
CA VAL A 644 -8.26 4.76 39.20
C VAL A 644 -9.70 5.14 39.52
N TYR A 645 -10.00 6.44 39.57
CA TYR A 645 -11.37 6.94 39.50
C TYR A 645 -11.74 7.19 38.04
N ALA A 646 -12.78 6.52 37.55
CA ALA A 646 -13.19 6.56 36.15
C ALA A 646 -14.54 7.28 36.03
N CYS A 647 -14.54 8.51 35.53
CA CYS A 647 -15.77 9.27 35.27
C CYS A 647 -16.31 8.92 33.87
N GLU A 648 -17.56 8.47 33.81
CA GLU A 648 -18.23 8.18 32.54
C GLU A 648 -19.75 8.37 32.68
N TRP A 649 -20.35 9.05 31.72
CA TRP A 649 -21.78 9.39 31.74
C TRP A 649 -22.62 8.57 30.76
N ASN A 650 -22.00 7.88 29.80
CA ASN A 650 -22.69 7.03 28.84
C ASN A 650 -22.95 5.67 29.51
N PRO A 651 -24.20 5.29 29.77
CA PRO A 651 -24.52 4.05 30.48
C PRO A 651 -24.03 2.80 29.74
N HIS A 652 -23.94 2.83 28.41
CA HIS A 652 -23.42 1.72 27.63
C HIS A 652 -21.90 1.58 27.77
N ALA A 653 -21.18 2.71 27.82
CA ALA A 653 -19.74 2.72 28.04
C ALA A 653 -19.39 2.30 29.47
N VAL A 654 -20.20 2.71 30.46
CA VAL A 654 -20.09 2.26 31.85
C VAL A 654 -20.25 0.73 31.94
N GLU A 655 -21.26 0.17 31.29
CA GLU A 655 -21.46 -1.29 31.29
C GLU A 655 -20.28 -2.02 30.65
N ALA A 656 -19.76 -1.52 29.53
CA ALA A 656 -18.55 -2.05 28.91
C ALA A 656 -17.32 -1.93 29.84
N LEU A 657 -17.13 -0.78 30.49
CA LEU A 657 -16.04 -0.56 31.44
C LEU A 657 -16.09 -1.55 32.60
N ARG A 658 -17.27 -1.80 33.20
CA ARG A 658 -17.44 -2.79 34.28
C ARG A 658 -16.98 -4.18 33.83
N ARG A 659 -17.42 -4.63 32.65
CA ARG A 659 -17.01 -5.92 32.07
C ARG A 659 -15.51 -5.97 31.82
N ASN A 660 -14.93 -4.88 31.32
CA ASN A 660 -13.50 -4.83 31.01
C ASN A 660 -12.64 -4.87 32.27
N LEU A 661 -13.05 -4.18 33.33
CA LEU A 661 -12.35 -4.25 34.61
C LEU A 661 -12.34 -5.67 35.17
N GLN A 662 -13.48 -6.38 35.09
CA GLN A 662 -13.59 -7.76 35.54
C GLN A 662 -12.75 -8.70 34.67
N ALA A 663 -12.86 -8.58 33.34
CA ALA A 663 -12.16 -9.44 32.41
C ALA A 663 -10.63 -9.29 32.46
N ASN A 664 -10.14 -8.13 32.90
CA ASN A 664 -8.71 -7.88 33.14
C ASN A 664 -8.29 -8.03 34.60
N SER A 665 -9.18 -8.49 35.49
CA SER A 665 -8.89 -8.72 36.92
C SER A 665 -8.35 -7.49 37.66
N VAL A 666 -8.96 -6.32 37.43
CA VAL A 666 -8.57 -5.04 38.06
C VAL A 666 -9.74 -4.24 38.65
N SER A 667 -10.90 -4.88 38.82
CA SER A 667 -12.12 -4.24 39.36
C SER A 667 -11.94 -3.68 40.77
N ASP A 668 -11.11 -4.30 41.60
CA ASP A 668 -10.81 -3.89 42.97
C ASP A 668 -10.01 -2.57 43.05
N ARG A 669 -9.37 -2.18 41.95
CA ARG A 669 -8.55 -0.97 41.84
C ARG A 669 -9.19 0.14 40.99
N CYS A 670 -10.48 0.02 40.67
CA CYS A 670 -11.19 1.05 39.92
C CYS A 670 -12.50 1.44 40.58
N ILE A 671 -12.75 2.73 40.73
CA ILE A 671 -14.03 3.29 41.17
C ILE A 671 -14.68 3.99 39.99
N ILE A 672 -15.80 3.47 39.52
CA ILE A 672 -16.56 4.11 38.43
C ILE A 672 -17.49 5.16 39.04
N LEU A 673 -17.43 6.37 38.48
CA LEU A 673 -18.25 7.51 38.87
C LEU A 673 -19.17 7.85 37.70
N GLU A 674 -20.41 7.39 37.82
CA GLU A 674 -21.42 7.51 36.76
C GLU A 674 -22.01 8.92 36.74
N GLY A 675 -21.83 9.61 35.61
CA GLY A 675 -22.37 10.95 35.39
C GLY A 675 -21.37 11.95 34.85
N ASP A 676 -21.80 13.20 34.74
CA ASP A 676 -20.96 14.29 34.26
C ASP A 676 -19.76 14.49 35.19
N ASN A 677 -18.54 14.38 34.64
CA ASN A 677 -17.30 14.50 35.41
C ASN A 677 -17.23 15.80 36.23
N ARG A 678 -17.86 16.89 35.77
CA ARG A 678 -17.85 18.19 36.47
C ARG A 678 -18.61 18.15 37.79
N THR A 679 -19.48 17.17 37.95
CA THR A 679 -20.29 16.96 39.15
C THR A 679 -19.75 15.81 39.99
N VAL A 680 -19.33 14.71 39.35
CA VAL A 680 -19.04 13.44 40.05
C VAL A 680 -17.56 13.25 40.38
N ALA A 681 -16.64 13.92 39.70
CA ALA A 681 -15.21 13.70 39.90
C ALA A 681 -14.78 14.03 41.35
N PRO A 682 -13.87 13.23 41.93
CA PRO A 682 -13.38 13.47 43.28
C PRO A 682 -12.48 14.71 43.32
N LYS A 683 -12.32 15.30 44.50
CA LYS A 683 -11.48 16.49 44.71
C LYS A 683 -10.31 16.16 45.62
N GLY A 684 -9.11 16.66 45.31
CA GLY A 684 -7.96 16.57 46.19
C GLY A 684 -7.34 15.17 46.34
N VAL A 685 -7.57 14.25 45.40
CA VAL A 685 -7.14 12.84 45.55
C VAL A 685 -6.06 12.41 44.57
N ALA A 686 -6.00 13.04 43.39
CA ALA A 686 -5.26 12.53 42.25
C ALA A 686 -3.80 12.98 42.24
N ASP A 687 -2.88 12.04 42.05
CA ASP A 687 -1.51 12.33 41.64
C ASP A 687 -1.45 12.67 40.13
N ARG A 688 -2.42 12.13 39.38
CA ARG A 688 -2.52 12.26 37.93
C ARG A 688 -3.96 12.34 37.45
N VAL A 689 -4.24 13.21 36.49
CA VAL A 689 -5.56 13.31 35.85
C VAL A 689 -5.42 13.13 34.34
N CYS A 690 -6.21 12.22 33.77
CA CYS A 690 -6.30 12.01 32.33
C CYS A 690 -7.52 12.74 31.75
N LEU A 691 -7.30 13.58 30.74
CA LEU A 691 -8.34 14.30 30.02
C LEU A 691 -8.41 13.82 28.56
N GLY A 692 -8.83 12.58 28.38
CA GLY A 692 -8.85 11.85 27.09
C GLY A 692 -9.88 12.29 26.05
N LEU A 693 -10.39 13.53 26.08
CA LEU A 693 -11.45 14.03 25.18
C LEU A 693 -10.91 14.87 24.01
N ILE A 694 -11.41 14.59 22.79
CA ILE A 694 -11.14 15.37 21.57
C ILE A 694 -12.43 15.90 20.92
N PRO A 695 -12.45 17.11 20.31
CA PRO A 695 -11.28 17.93 19.95
C PRO A 695 -10.66 18.73 21.11
N THR A 696 -11.38 18.94 22.22
CA THR A 696 -10.86 19.66 23.39
C THR A 696 -11.55 19.18 24.67
N SER A 697 -10.82 19.26 25.79
CA SER A 697 -11.29 18.97 27.16
C SER A 697 -11.44 20.24 28.01
N ALA A 698 -11.38 21.43 27.42
CA ALA A 698 -11.38 22.72 28.12
C ALA A 698 -12.52 22.89 29.14
N GLY A 699 -13.70 22.35 28.84
CA GLY A 699 -14.86 22.39 29.75
C GLY A 699 -14.67 21.65 31.09
N SER A 700 -13.63 20.83 31.22
CA SER A 700 -13.31 20.04 32.43
C SER A 700 -11.97 20.41 33.05
N TRP A 701 -11.28 21.48 32.62
CA TRP A 701 -9.99 21.88 33.19
C TRP A 701 -10.09 22.28 34.67
N VAL A 702 -11.15 23.00 35.05
CA VAL A 702 -11.43 23.32 36.47
C VAL A 702 -11.61 22.05 37.29
N THR A 703 -12.37 21.08 36.78
CA THR A 703 -12.55 19.77 37.42
C THR A 703 -11.22 19.04 37.58
N ALA A 704 -10.37 19.05 36.56
CA ALA A 704 -9.07 18.39 36.61
C ALA A 704 -8.13 19.02 37.65
N VAL A 705 -8.10 20.35 37.74
CA VAL A 705 -7.34 21.07 38.79
C VAL A 705 -7.87 20.71 40.17
N ARG A 706 -9.19 20.72 40.38
CA ARG A 706 -9.81 20.33 41.66
C ARG A 706 -9.54 18.88 42.05
N ALA A 707 -9.38 17.98 41.08
CA ALA A 707 -9.13 16.57 41.31
C ALA A 707 -7.71 16.29 41.82
N LEU A 708 -6.73 17.09 41.40
CA LEU A 708 -5.35 17.00 41.87
C LEU A 708 -5.25 17.26 43.39
N ARG A 709 -4.26 16.62 44.03
CA ARG A 709 -3.92 16.90 45.43
C ARG A 709 -3.38 18.31 45.61
N SER A 710 -3.37 18.81 46.85
CA SER A 710 -2.97 20.19 47.17
C SER A 710 -1.50 20.48 46.83
N GLU A 711 -0.63 19.47 46.86
CA GLU A 711 0.77 19.55 46.42
C GLU A 711 0.96 19.65 44.89
N GLY A 712 -0.11 19.40 44.12
CA GLY A 712 -0.10 19.34 42.66
C GLY A 712 -0.05 17.91 42.12
N GLY A 713 0.40 17.75 40.88
CA GLY A 713 0.44 16.46 40.18
C GLY A 713 0.61 16.62 38.67
N MET A 714 0.14 15.64 37.90
CA MET A 714 0.25 15.62 36.44
C MET A 714 -1.13 15.65 35.76
N LEU A 715 -1.31 16.49 34.75
CA LEU A 715 -2.48 16.44 33.86
C LEU A 715 -2.06 15.95 32.48
N HIS A 716 -2.81 15.02 31.89
CA HIS A 716 -2.66 14.61 30.49
C HIS A 716 -3.78 15.23 29.66
N VAL A 717 -3.51 16.37 29.02
CA VAL A 717 -4.52 17.15 28.30
C VAL A 717 -4.52 16.78 26.82
N HIS A 718 -5.58 16.14 26.34
CA HIS A 718 -5.72 15.80 24.92
C HIS A 718 -6.33 16.97 24.14
N GLY A 719 -5.89 17.15 22.89
CA GLY A 719 -6.44 18.17 21.99
C GLY A 719 -6.21 17.87 20.51
N ASN A 720 -7.14 18.31 19.67
CA ASN A 720 -6.97 18.39 18.22
C ASN A 720 -6.50 19.81 17.88
N VAL A 721 -5.28 19.93 17.40
CA VAL A 721 -4.57 21.20 17.24
C VAL A 721 -4.07 21.33 15.82
N LYS A 722 -4.16 22.52 15.23
CA LYS A 722 -3.49 22.76 13.95
C LYS A 722 -1.99 22.62 14.13
N ASP A 723 -1.32 21.96 13.19
CA ASP A 723 0.13 21.70 13.27
C ASP A 723 0.99 22.98 13.30
N SER A 724 0.48 24.09 12.77
CA SER A 724 1.09 25.42 12.88
C SER A 724 0.90 26.10 14.25
N GLU A 725 -0.02 25.60 15.08
CA GLU A 725 -0.45 26.23 16.34
C GLU A 725 -0.03 25.44 17.58
N GLU A 726 0.78 24.38 17.46
CA GLU A 726 1.16 23.51 18.59
C GLU A 726 1.75 24.30 19.77
N SER A 727 2.66 25.25 19.49
CA SER A 727 3.30 26.07 20.52
C SER A 727 2.32 27.04 21.18
N LEU A 728 1.41 27.64 20.41
CA LEU A 728 0.39 28.53 20.95
C LEU A 728 -0.59 27.77 21.84
N TRP A 729 -1.04 26.60 21.38
CA TRP A 729 -1.94 25.74 22.15
C TRP A 729 -1.30 25.26 23.45
N THR A 730 -0.04 24.82 23.39
CA THR A 730 0.71 24.35 24.57
C THR A 730 0.88 25.47 25.61
N LYS A 731 1.19 26.68 25.15
CA LYS A 731 1.26 27.88 26.00
C LYS A 731 -0.10 28.18 26.63
N HIS A 732 -1.17 28.21 25.83
CA HIS A 732 -2.53 28.44 26.29
C HIS A 732 -2.96 27.43 27.36
N VAL A 733 -2.69 26.14 27.16
CA VAL A 733 -2.97 25.09 28.16
C VAL A 733 -2.25 25.39 29.46
N SER A 734 -0.94 25.68 29.43
CA SER A 734 -0.17 25.95 30.66
C SER A 734 -0.64 27.21 31.40
N GLU A 735 -0.93 28.29 30.66
CA GLU A 735 -1.38 29.57 31.24
C GLU A 735 -2.77 29.41 31.86
N SER A 736 -3.71 28.81 31.13
CA SER A 736 -5.08 28.60 31.63
C SER A 736 -5.12 27.65 32.83
N VAL A 737 -4.34 26.56 32.83
CA VAL A 737 -4.25 25.68 34.01
C VAL A 737 -3.67 26.45 35.21
N GLY A 738 -2.66 27.30 34.99
CA GLY A 738 -2.09 28.16 36.05
C GLY A 738 -3.07 29.19 36.60
N GLU A 739 -3.86 29.83 35.74
CA GLU A 739 -4.92 30.77 36.13
C GLU A 739 -6.03 30.08 36.92
N ILE A 740 -6.48 28.91 36.44
CA ILE A 740 -7.47 28.09 37.12
C ILE A 740 -6.95 27.66 38.50
N ALA A 741 -5.71 27.16 38.58
CA ALA A 741 -5.08 26.78 39.85
C ALA A 741 -5.10 27.93 40.87
N LYS A 742 -4.72 29.15 40.45
CA LYS A 742 -4.80 30.34 41.31
C LYS A 742 -6.22 30.65 41.75
N SER A 743 -7.20 30.56 40.83
CA SER A 743 -8.61 30.83 41.14
C SER A 743 -9.21 29.81 42.12
N GLU A 744 -8.71 28.58 42.10
CA GLU A 744 -9.08 27.50 43.03
C GLU A 744 -8.27 27.54 44.34
N GLY A 745 -7.44 28.58 44.54
CA GLY A 745 -6.69 28.80 45.78
C GLY A 745 -5.35 28.05 45.87
N HIS A 746 -4.85 27.51 44.76
CA HIS A 746 -3.57 26.82 44.71
C HIS A 746 -2.42 27.75 44.31
N CYS A 747 -1.29 27.62 44.99
CA CYS A 747 -0.03 28.27 44.62
C CYS A 747 0.89 27.27 43.91
N TRP A 748 0.60 26.99 42.64
CA TRP A 748 1.35 26.04 41.82
C TRP A 748 2.21 26.73 40.77
N GLU A 749 3.41 26.20 40.57
CA GLU A 749 4.16 26.36 39.33
C GLU A 749 3.65 25.34 38.31
N VAL A 750 3.17 25.83 37.17
CA VAL A 750 2.60 25.02 36.09
C VAL A 750 3.53 25.05 34.88
N SER A 751 3.91 23.87 34.39
CA SER A 751 4.82 23.73 33.25
C SER A 751 4.42 22.55 32.38
N ILE A 752 4.85 22.57 31.12
CA ILE A 752 4.64 21.47 30.18
C ILE A 752 5.89 20.60 30.23
N GLU A 753 5.75 19.38 30.75
CA GLU A 753 6.86 18.43 30.89
C GLU A 753 7.10 17.67 29.58
N HIS A 754 6.03 17.34 28.86
CA HIS A 754 6.10 16.64 27.59
C HIS A 754 4.93 17.02 26.68
N LEU A 755 5.19 17.00 25.37
CA LEU A 755 4.16 17.19 24.34
C LEU A 755 4.19 16.01 23.38
N GLU A 756 3.26 15.09 23.57
CA GLU A 756 3.11 13.89 22.76
C GLU A 756 2.33 14.16 21.48
N ARG A 757 2.78 13.57 20.37
CA ARG A 757 2.19 13.74 19.04
C ARG A 757 1.59 12.42 18.60
N VAL A 758 0.40 12.13 19.11
CA VAL A 758 -0.25 10.81 19.03
C VAL A 758 -0.45 10.37 17.58
N LYS A 759 -1.16 11.18 16.79
CA LYS A 759 -1.44 10.93 15.38
C LYS A 759 -1.89 12.18 14.64
N TRP A 760 -1.91 12.11 13.32
CA TRP A 760 -2.70 13.01 12.50
C TRP A 760 -4.18 12.66 12.64
N TYR A 761 -5.01 13.65 12.99
CA TYR A 761 -6.46 13.50 13.11
C TYR A 761 -7.15 13.83 11.78
N ALA A 762 -6.73 14.91 11.13
CA ALA A 762 -7.19 15.35 9.82
C ALA A 762 -6.03 16.08 9.11
N PRO A 763 -6.15 16.43 7.81
CA PRO A 763 -5.17 17.31 7.17
C PRO A 763 -4.91 18.55 8.03
N HIS A 764 -3.64 18.82 8.34
CA HIS A 764 -3.18 19.90 9.22
C HIS A 764 -3.66 19.87 10.68
N ILE A 765 -4.46 18.89 11.11
CA ILE A 765 -4.90 18.76 12.50
C ILE A 765 -4.25 17.53 13.13
N ARG A 766 -3.53 17.77 14.22
CA ARG A 766 -2.84 16.74 15.01
C ARG A 766 -3.55 16.51 16.33
N HIS A 767 -3.67 15.26 16.72
CA HIS A 767 -4.02 14.89 18.09
C HIS A 767 -2.74 14.97 18.94
N LEU A 768 -2.73 15.91 19.88
CA LEU A 768 -1.67 16.12 20.85
C LEU A 768 -2.10 15.69 22.26
N VAL A 769 -1.13 15.35 23.09
CA VAL A 769 -1.30 15.25 24.55
C VAL A 769 -0.23 16.11 25.21
N ALA A 770 -0.67 17.11 25.98
CA ALA A 770 0.21 17.91 26.81
C ALA A 770 0.25 17.31 28.22
N ASP A 771 1.43 16.88 28.65
CA ASP A 771 1.70 16.44 30.02
C ASP A 771 2.04 17.69 30.86
N VAL A 772 1.06 18.20 31.57
CA VAL A 772 1.14 19.43 32.38
C VAL A 772 1.49 19.09 33.82
N ARG A 773 2.70 19.48 34.24
CA ARG A 773 3.16 19.32 35.62
C ARG A 773 2.74 20.53 36.45
N CYS A 774 2.02 20.27 37.54
CA CYS A 774 1.68 21.24 38.57
C CYS A 774 2.47 20.91 39.84
N ARG A 775 3.25 21.85 40.38
CA ARG A 775 4.02 21.66 41.62
C ARG A 775 3.74 22.79 42.59
N GLN A 776 3.58 22.47 43.88
CA GLN A 776 3.54 23.49 44.91
C GLN A 776 4.79 24.38 44.87
N SER A 777 4.57 25.69 44.75
CA SER A 777 5.68 26.65 44.75
C SER A 777 6.27 26.73 46.16
N GLN A 778 7.59 26.49 46.28
CA GLN A 778 8.32 26.82 47.51
C GLN A 778 8.54 28.33 47.58
N ARG A 779 7.52 29.09 47.97
CA ARG A 779 7.70 30.45 48.50
C ARG A 779 7.01 30.54 49.85
N TRP A 780 7.84 30.71 50.88
CA TRP A 780 7.44 31.00 52.26
C TRP A 780 6.82 32.40 52.39
N PRO A 781 5.99 32.63 53.42
CA PRO A 781 5.10 33.77 53.50
C PRO A 781 5.84 35.05 53.90
N ASN A 782 5.29 36.18 53.48
CA ASN A 782 5.18 37.39 54.29
C ASN A 782 3.92 38.14 53.86
#